data_AF-A0AAW3WI53-F1
#
_entry.id   AF-A0AAW3WI53-F1
#
_cell.length_a   1.000
_cell.length_b   1.000
_cell.length_c   1.000
_cell.angle_alpha   90.00
_cell.angle_beta   90.00
_cell.angle_gamma   90.00
#
_symmetry.space_group_name_H-M   'P 1'
#
loop_
_entity.id
_entity.type
_entity.pdbx_description
1 polymer ?
#
loop_
_entity_poly.entity_id
_entity_poly.type
_entity_poly.pdbx_seq_one_letter_code
_entity_poly.pdbx_strand_id
1 'polypeptide(L)'
;QEETLIAIVGVSGRFPKSENLEQYFQNLKEGKNCVTELDEERWSLEGFYLSDKEKALKKNKSYSKWGGFLDTFADFDPLFFNISPNDAKYMDPQERLFMEECWKALEDAGYMSERLSRNLRKETGVYGAITKTGFESWNNENEKYYRTSFSSMVNRFSYFMDFEGPSIAYDTMCSSTLTALHEACNNLRERKVKMALVGAVNLYLHPNNYAGLCHAGLISNSSESSVFAKDGIGFIPSEGVGAVILKRLSDAEKDNDNILAIIRGSAVNHSGRTSGYSVPDPVKQARTIEEAIKEAHVKKDSIRHVELAANGSALVDQIEMSAISKVFAQEEHREGNLYTMGNVKTLIGHGEAVSGMAQMIKCILMLQNKILIPTMLPEQLNPNIDFKKIPFRFVTKQSVWNDMELKGEYIPRRIVIDSFGSGGVYASLVLEEYKNNHIVEPVEKSQNSNYLFVFSAKTSSALAKFLLDWKVYFEEKDEIDLKKISYILQTRRKHMKKRFACVARSKEELIRNIEDFLNSEANGNNYSSETKDENILEDNPNVTSISGHDNCTILAKLWVSGEKINWNELYEDYNPKQLFQLPTYPFDKKHFWVKERNLLQVEEDFVSLDDICEKESEVNQTEDGQEEKYSLSEVKEHIKKILFDILFLNESDEFDECDAFMELGMNSIYMVKFITQLNTQLALQLDETVLFEYFNAKDLAEYIYEKMKRGEQ
;
A
#
# COMPACT_ATOMS: atom_id res chain seq x y z
N GLN A 1 -29.07 2.90 -13.54
CA GLN A 1 -27.80 2.62 -14.24
C GLN A 1 -26.62 3.27 -13.51
N GLU A 2 -26.72 4.51 -13.03
CA GLU A 2 -25.68 5.10 -12.16
C GLU A 2 -25.49 4.33 -10.84
N GLU A 3 -26.56 3.76 -10.27
CA GLU A 3 -26.48 2.96 -9.03
C GLU A 3 -25.60 1.69 -9.13
N THR A 4 -25.24 1.23 -10.35
CA THR A 4 -24.41 0.03 -10.56
C THR A 4 -22.95 0.36 -10.87
N LEU A 5 -22.62 1.65 -11.03
CA LEU A 5 -21.27 2.13 -11.32
C LEU A 5 -20.44 2.18 -10.04
N ILE A 6 -19.17 1.78 -10.15
CA ILE A 6 -18.23 1.76 -9.03
C ILE A 6 -17.14 2.80 -9.29
N ALA A 7 -16.99 3.75 -8.38
CA ALA A 7 -15.94 4.75 -8.38
C ALA A 7 -14.68 4.22 -7.69
N ILE A 8 -13.54 4.53 -8.28
CA ILE A 8 -12.23 4.42 -7.62
C ILE A 8 -11.95 5.76 -6.97
N VAL A 9 -11.83 5.79 -5.64
CA VAL A 9 -11.75 7.04 -4.85
C VAL A 9 -10.40 7.26 -4.17
N GLY A 10 -9.53 6.26 -4.18
CA GLY A 10 -8.14 6.39 -3.74
C GLY A 10 -7.28 5.27 -4.28
N VAL A 11 -5.98 5.51 -4.38
CA VAL A 11 -5.01 4.60 -4.98
C VAL A 11 -3.63 4.73 -4.33
N SER A 12 -2.93 3.60 -4.22
CA SER A 12 -1.52 3.57 -3.86
C SER A 12 -0.80 2.40 -4.51
N GLY A 13 0.52 2.46 -4.61
CA GLY A 13 1.31 1.36 -5.12
C GLY A 13 2.80 1.63 -5.26
N ARG A 14 3.56 0.53 -5.26
CA ARG A 14 4.99 0.45 -5.53
C ARG A 14 5.25 -0.58 -6.61
N PHE A 15 6.12 -0.21 -7.54
CA PHE A 15 6.46 -1.01 -8.70
C PHE A 15 7.98 -0.92 -8.94
N PRO A 16 8.56 -1.75 -9.81
CA PRO A 16 9.99 -1.73 -10.05
C PRO A 16 10.52 -0.32 -10.37
N LYS A 17 11.59 0.08 -9.68
CA LYS A 17 12.20 1.43 -9.74
C LYS A 17 11.24 2.59 -9.43
N SER A 18 10.17 2.32 -8.67
CA SER A 18 9.11 3.26 -8.34
C SER A 18 8.57 3.03 -6.92
N GLU A 19 9.02 3.81 -5.95
CA GLU A 19 8.56 3.73 -4.54
C GLU A 19 7.19 4.40 -4.31
N ASN A 20 6.69 5.14 -5.30
CA ASN A 20 5.39 5.80 -5.28
C ASN A 20 4.83 5.99 -6.71
N LEU A 21 3.58 6.48 -6.80
CA LEU A 21 2.90 6.63 -8.09
C LEU A 21 3.45 7.77 -8.97
N GLU A 22 4.07 8.80 -8.39
CA GLU A 22 4.71 9.86 -9.18
C GLU A 22 5.93 9.29 -9.93
N GLN A 23 6.80 8.55 -9.23
CA GLN A 23 7.93 7.85 -9.85
C GLN A 23 7.46 6.81 -10.86
N TYR A 24 6.40 6.05 -10.54
CA TYR A 24 5.82 5.08 -11.47
C TYR A 24 5.32 5.77 -12.73
N PHE A 25 4.56 6.86 -12.59
CA PHE A 25 4.04 7.63 -13.71
C PHE A 25 5.15 8.20 -14.59
N GLN A 26 6.22 8.72 -13.97
CA GLN A 26 7.36 9.25 -14.71
C GLN A 26 8.08 8.15 -15.50
N ASN A 27 8.37 7.01 -14.87
CA ASN A 27 8.97 5.85 -15.55
C ASN A 27 8.09 5.35 -16.70
N LEU A 28 6.76 5.31 -16.52
CA LEU A 28 5.82 4.94 -17.55
C LEU A 28 5.82 5.94 -18.72
N LYS A 29 5.78 7.25 -18.45
CA LYS A 29 5.81 8.32 -19.47
C LYS A 29 7.06 8.24 -20.34
N GLU A 30 8.20 7.98 -19.72
CA GLU A 30 9.49 7.82 -20.41
C GLU A 30 9.59 6.52 -21.20
N GLY A 31 8.71 5.55 -20.94
CA GLY A 31 8.82 4.20 -21.51
C GLY A 31 10.05 3.45 -20.99
N LYS A 32 10.43 3.72 -19.74
CA LYS A 32 11.64 3.18 -19.13
C LYS A 32 11.53 1.67 -18.89
N ASN A 33 12.59 0.93 -19.22
CA ASN A 33 12.74 -0.46 -18.81
C ASN A 33 13.17 -0.50 -17.33
N CYS A 34 12.31 -1.01 -16.46
CA CYS A 34 12.57 -1.16 -15.03
C CYS A 34 13.03 -2.58 -14.64
N VAL A 35 13.29 -3.45 -15.62
CA VAL A 35 13.87 -4.79 -15.38
C VAL A 35 15.35 -4.65 -15.04
N THR A 36 15.77 -5.32 -13.98
CA THR A 36 17.18 -5.40 -13.56
C THR A 36 17.60 -6.85 -13.36
N GLU A 37 18.90 -7.04 -13.14
CA GLU A 37 19.41 -8.30 -12.60
C GLU A 37 18.94 -8.46 -11.14
N LEU A 38 18.79 -9.70 -10.69
CA LEU A 38 18.45 -10.04 -9.31
C LEU A 38 19.56 -9.60 -8.36
N ASP A 39 19.16 -8.91 -7.29
CA ASP A 39 20.08 -8.44 -6.24
C ASP A 39 20.53 -9.58 -5.30
N GLU A 40 21.80 -9.56 -4.91
CA GLU A 40 22.39 -10.55 -4.00
C GLU A 40 21.87 -10.46 -2.56
N GLU A 41 21.24 -9.34 -2.18
CA GLU A 41 20.55 -9.17 -0.89
C GLU A 41 19.52 -10.28 -0.65
N ARG A 42 18.88 -10.78 -1.71
CA ARG A 42 17.89 -11.86 -1.63
C ARG A 42 18.57 -13.22 -1.57
N TRP A 43 19.33 -13.52 -2.61
CA TRP A 43 20.16 -14.73 -2.70
C TRP A 43 21.25 -14.56 -3.75
N SER A 44 22.39 -15.22 -3.53
CA SER A 44 23.50 -15.19 -4.48
C SER A 44 23.12 -15.85 -5.82
N LEU A 45 23.64 -15.27 -6.90
CA LEU A 45 23.59 -15.89 -8.22
C LEU A 45 24.52 -17.10 -8.33
N GLU A 46 25.59 -17.14 -7.53
CA GLU A 46 26.44 -18.31 -7.42
C GLU A 46 25.64 -19.48 -6.84
N GLY A 47 25.75 -20.65 -7.46
CA GLY A 47 24.94 -21.79 -7.06
C GLY A 47 23.50 -21.77 -7.59
N PHE A 48 22.94 -20.62 -7.97
CA PHE A 48 21.57 -20.46 -8.46
C PHE A 48 21.43 -20.35 -9.98
N TYR A 49 22.26 -19.52 -10.63
CA TYR A 49 22.11 -19.19 -12.06
C TYR A 49 23.04 -20.02 -12.96
N LEU A 50 22.53 -20.49 -14.10
CA LEU A 50 23.30 -21.09 -15.19
C LEU A 50 22.73 -20.63 -16.55
N SER A 51 23.52 -19.95 -17.37
CA SER A 51 23.09 -19.44 -18.67
C SER A 51 22.67 -20.53 -19.67
N ASP A 52 23.27 -21.71 -19.56
CA ASP A 52 22.90 -22.89 -20.36
C ASP A 52 21.59 -23.48 -19.82
N LYS A 53 20.51 -23.30 -20.59
CA LYS A 53 19.16 -23.73 -20.23
C LYS A 53 19.06 -25.22 -19.90
N GLU A 54 19.69 -26.09 -20.69
CA GLU A 54 19.61 -27.54 -20.43
C GLU A 54 20.35 -27.94 -19.14
N LYS A 55 21.53 -27.35 -18.91
CA LYS A 55 22.30 -27.59 -17.68
C LYS A 55 21.59 -27.02 -16.46
N ALA A 56 20.96 -25.85 -16.58
CA ALA A 56 20.17 -25.23 -15.52
C ALA A 56 19.04 -26.17 -15.08
N LEU A 57 18.25 -26.66 -16.04
CA LEU A 57 17.13 -27.57 -15.78
C LEU A 57 17.58 -28.89 -15.15
N LYS A 58 18.67 -29.50 -15.65
CA LYS A 58 19.23 -30.75 -15.10
C LYS A 58 19.72 -30.61 -13.65
N LYS A 59 20.10 -29.40 -13.24
CA LYS A 59 20.63 -29.10 -11.91
C LYS A 59 19.63 -28.40 -10.99
N ASN A 60 18.35 -28.30 -11.38
CA ASN A 60 17.33 -27.52 -10.66
C ASN A 60 17.75 -26.07 -10.38
N LYS A 61 18.42 -25.46 -11.35
CA LYS A 61 18.91 -24.08 -11.32
C LYS A 61 18.11 -23.19 -12.26
N SER A 62 18.24 -21.88 -12.07
CA SER A 62 17.60 -20.90 -12.95
C SER A 62 18.47 -20.61 -14.17
N TYR A 63 17.85 -20.54 -15.36
CA TYR A 63 18.49 -19.97 -16.55
C TYR A 63 18.21 -18.48 -16.73
N SER A 64 17.45 -17.89 -15.80
CA SER A 64 17.15 -16.46 -15.78
C SER A 64 17.62 -15.83 -14.47
N LYS A 65 18.03 -14.58 -14.57
CA LYS A 65 18.45 -13.74 -13.43
C LYS A 65 17.84 -12.35 -13.52
N TRP A 66 16.84 -12.16 -14.38
CA TRP A 66 16.22 -10.88 -14.68
C TRP A 66 14.84 -10.79 -14.03
N GLY A 67 14.51 -9.62 -13.52
CA GLY A 67 13.18 -9.33 -13.00
C GLY A 67 12.98 -7.83 -12.75
N GLY A 68 11.72 -7.43 -12.62
CA GLY A 68 11.38 -6.13 -12.03
C GLY A 68 11.27 -6.29 -10.52
N PHE A 69 12.22 -5.76 -9.75
CA PHE A 69 12.25 -5.93 -8.29
C PHE A 69 11.90 -4.65 -7.55
N LEU A 70 11.31 -4.80 -6.36
CA LEU A 70 11.21 -3.71 -5.40
C LEU A 70 12.53 -3.59 -4.63
N ASP A 71 13.01 -2.36 -4.46
CA ASP A 71 14.25 -2.08 -3.74
C ASP A 71 14.02 -2.24 -2.21
N THR A 72 12.90 -1.72 -1.67
CA THR A 72 12.57 -1.78 -0.23
C THR A 72 11.64 -2.95 0.16
N PHE A 73 11.85 -4.14 -0.43
CA PHE A 73 10.89 -5.25 -0.34
C PHE A 73 10.71 -5.85 1.08
N ALA A 74 11.73 -5.73 1.93
CA ALA A 74 11.76 -6.28 3.28
C ALA A 74 11.61 -5.21 4.38
N ASP A 75 11.33 -3.97 3.98
CA ASP A 75 11.18 -2.85 4.89
C ASP A 75 9.75 -2.76 5.44
N PHE A 76 9.60 -2.42 6.72
CA PHE A 76 8.31 -2.27 7.38
C PHE A 76 8.39 -1.41 8.63
N ASP A 77 7.30 -0.70 8.97
CA ASP A 77 7.13 0.02 10.24
C ASP A 77 6.13 -0.75 11.14
N PRO A 78 6.60 -1.71 11.94
CA PRO A 78 5.71 -2.61 12.67
C PRO A 78 4.98 -1.92 13.82
N LEU A 79 5.63 -0.98 14.51
CA LEU A 79 5.03 -0.23 15.62
C LEU A 79 3.92 0.70 15.14
N PHE A 80 3.99 1.19 13.89
CA PHE A 80 2.85 1.84 13.28
C PHE A 80 1.59 0.97 13.26
N PHE A 81 1.76 -0.31 12.94
CA PHE A 81 0.68 -1.28 12.82
C PHE A 81 0.37 -2.04 14.12
N ASN A 82 0.93 -1.62 15.25
CA ASN A 82 0.79 -2.28 16.56
C ASN A 82 1.27 -3.73 16.49
N ILE A 83 2.44 -3.93 15.88
CA ILE A 83 3.11 -5.22 15.71
C ILE A 83 4.50 -5.09 16.34
N SER A 84 4.92 -6.09 17.12
CA SER A 84 6.26 -6.07 17.69
C SER A 84 7.30 -6.30 16.58
N PRO A 85 8.49 -5.69 16.66
CA PRO A 85 9.61 -6.02 15.77
C PRO A 85 9.89 -7.52 15.65
N ASN A 86 9.76 -8.26 16.76
CA ASN A 86 9.91 -9.72 16.75
C ASN A 86 8.88 -10.43 15.86
N ASP A 87 7.60 -10.05 15.96
CA ASP A 87 6.56 -10.62 15.09
C ASP A 87 6.81 -10.25 13.62
N ALA A 88 7.26 -9.01 13.37
CA ALA A 88 7.54 -8.52 12.02
C ALA A 88 8.66 -9.29 11.32
N LYS A 89 9.68 -9.78 12.05
CA LYS A 89 10.75 -10.66 11.53
C LYS A 89 10.18 -11.89 10.83
N TYR A 90 9.15 -12.50 11.40
CA TYR A 90 8.53 -13.74 10.89
C TYR A 90 7.31 -13.52 9.98
N MET A 91 6.91 -12.26 9.77
CA MET A 91 5.85 -11.91 8.83
C MET A 91 6.35 -11.91 7.39
N ASP A 92 5.57 -12.51 6.49
CA ASP A 92 5.84 -12.44 5.05
C ASP A 92 5.92 -10.97 4.59
N PRO A 93 7.00 -10.54 3.91
CA PRO A 93 7.11 -9.18 3.37
C PRO A 93 5.94 -8.78 2.46
N GLN A 94 5.28 -9.73 1.79
CA GLN A 94 4.07 -9.46 1.01
C GLN A 94 2.93 -8.91 1.88
N GLU A 95 2.76 -9.46 3.08
CA GLU A 95 1.76 -8.99 4.05
C GLU A 95 2.11 -7.61 4.59
N ARG A 96 3.39 -7.37 4.90
CA ARG A 96 3.91 -6.08 5.36
C ARG A 96 3.66 -4.96 4.36
N LEU A 97 4.09 -5.14 3.11
CA LEU A 97 3.90 -4.16 2.04
C LEU A 97 2.42 -3.94 1.72
N PHE A 98 1.60 -5.00 1.76
CA PHE A 98 0.16 -4.90 1.56
C PHE A 98 -0.48 -3.96 2.58
N MET A 99 -0.12 -4.07 3.87
CA MET A 99 -0.65 -3.20 4.93
C MET A 99 -0.29 -1.73 4.71
N GLU A 100 0.97 -1.44 4.35
CA GLU A 100 1.42 -0.08 4.07
C GLU A 100 0.66 0.58 2.91
N GLU A 101 0.51 -0.13 1.78
CA GLU A 101 -0.15 0.45 0.61
C GLU A 101 -1.68 0.51 0.76
N CYS A 102 -2.28 -0.40 1.52
CA CYS A 102 -3.69 -0.30 1.90
C CYS A 102 -3.96 0.92 2.78
N TRP A 103 -3.08 1.20 3.74
CA TRP A 103 -3.15 2.42 4.54
C TRP A 103 -3.05 3.66 3.64
N LYS A 104 -2.04 3.74 2.79
CA LYS A 104 -1.85 4.89 1.91
C LYS A 104 -3.02 5.11 0.95
N ALA A 105 -3.63 4.04 0.43
CA ALA A 105 -4.81 4.15 -0.44
C ALA A 105 -6.04 4.73 0.29
N LEU A 106 -6.25 4.37 1.56
CA LEU A 106 -7.28 4.96 2.41
C LEU A 106 -6.99 6.43 2.72
N GLU A 107 -5.71 6.78 2.91
CA GLU A 107 -5.28 8.16 3.16
C GLU A 107 -5.42 9.04 1.92
N ASP A 108 -5.09 8.51 0.74
CA ASP A 108 -5.32 9.14 -0.56
C ASP A 108 -6.82 9.38 -0.80
N ALA A 109 -7.66 8.40 -0.46
CA ALA A 109 -9.13 8.56 -0.48
C ALA A 109 -9.67 9.55 0.57
N GLY A 110 -8.85 9.91 1.57
CA GLY A 110 -9.23 10.80 2.67
C GLY A 110 -10.07 10.14 3.77
N TYR A 111 -10.01 8.81 3.90
CA TYR A 111 -10.74 8.01 4.88
C TYR A 111 -9.89 7.65 6.12
N MET A 112 -9.28 8.66 6.74
CA MET A 112 -8.42 8.49 7.94
C MET A 112 -8.91 9.25 9.19
N SER A 113 -10.04 9.95 9.08
CA SER A 113 -10.64 10.80 10.10
C SER A 113 -12.01 10.25 10.54
N GLU A 114 -12.88 11.13 11.04
CA GLU A 114 -14.29 10.85 11.32
C GLU A 114 -15.06 10.30 10.10
N ARG A 115 -14.57 10.55 8.87
CA ARG A 115 -15.11 9.96 7.63
C ARG A 115 -15.12 8.43 7.68
N LEU A 116 -14.11 7.83 8.32
CA LEU A 116 -14.10 6.40 8.61
C LEU A 116 -14.86 6.14 9.89
N SER A 117 -16.19 6.33 9.85
CA SER A 117 -17.07 6.13 11.00
C SER A 117 -17.14 4.65 11.41
N ARG A 118 -17.58 4.37 12.63
CA ARG A 118 -17.84 2.99 13.09
C ARG A 118 -18.81 2.23 12.18
N ASN A 119 -19.83 2.90 11.64
CA ASN A 119 -20.77 2.27 10.72
C ASN A 119 -20.11 1.95 9.37
N LEU A 120 -19.27 2.84 8.86
CA LEU A 120 -18.55 2.57 7.61
C LEU A 120 -17.56 1.41 7.79
N ARG A 121 -16.84 1.34 8.92
CA ARG A 121 -15.96 0.23 9.28
C ARG A 121 -16.67 -1.12 9.23
N LYS A 122 -17.89 -1.19 9.79
CA LYS A 122 -18.74 -2.39 9.75
C LYS A 122 -19.10 -2.84 8.34
N GLU A 123 -19.18 -1.90 7.43
CA GLU A 123 -19.59 -2.10 6.04
C GLU A 123 -18.39 -1.97 5.07
N THR A 124 -17.16 -2.12 5.56
CA THR A 124 -15.94 -2.08 4.74
C THR A 124 -15.37 -3.48 4.56
N GLY A 125 -15.22 -3.94 3.31
CA GLY A 125 -14.56 -5.21 3.00
C GLY A 125 -13.12 -5.03 2.50
N VAL A 126 -12.29 -6.05 2.71
CA VAL A 126 -10.88 -6.13 2.27
C VAL A 126 -10.70 -7.34 1.35
N TYR A 127 -10.21 -7.08 0.15
CA TYR A 127 -10.05 -8.08 -0.91
C TYR A 127 -8.59 -8.06 -1.37
N GLY A 128 -7.85 -9.12 -1.07
CA GLY A 128 -6.40 -9.16 -1.31
C GLY A 128 -6.01 -10.18 -2.37
N ALA A 129 -5.33 -9.76 -3.44
CA ALA A 129 -4.80 -10.66 -4.45
C ALA A 129 -3.34 -11.05 -4.14
N ILE A 130 -3.09 -12.35 -4.02
CA ILE A 130 -1.77 -12.93 -3.76
C ILE A 130 -1.71 -14.33 -4.38
N THR A 131 -0.53 -14.76 -4.85
CA THR A 131 -0.34 -16.11 -5.41
C THR A 131 1.01 -16.73 -5.02
N LYS A 132 1.99 -15.90 -4.63
CA LYS A 132 3.33 -16.40 -4.30
C LYS A 132 3.47 -16.84 -2.86
N THR A 133 4.13 -17.97 -2.72
CA THR A 133 4.69 -18.47 -1.48
C THR A 133 6.20 -18.66 -1.66
N GLY A 134 6.91 -18.98 -0.58
CA GLY A 134 8.34 -19.24 -0.60
C GLY A 134 9.07 -18.65 0.60
N PHE A 135 8.47 -17.71 1.32
CA PHE A 135 9.06 -17.15 2.54
C PHE A 135 9.26 -18.24 3.61
N GLU A 136 8.29 -19.16 3.72
CA GLU A 136 8.34 -20.33 4.59
C GLU A 136 9.45 -21.34 4.22
N SER A 137 10.03 -21.24 3.02
CA SER A 137 11.12 -22.12 2.58
C SER A 137 12.48 -21.76 3.22
N TRP A 138 12.57 -20.62 3.90
CA TRP A 138 13.76 -20.24 4.66
C TRP A 138 13.84 -20.89 6.05
N ASN A 139 12.77 -21.56 6.49
CA ASN A 139 12.77 -22.30 7.75
C ASN A 139 13.83 -23.41 7.74
N ASN A 140 14.62 -23.48 8.80
CA ASN A 140 15.72 -24.44 8.98
C ASN A 140 15.67 -25.08 10.38
N GLU A 141 16.71 -25.76 10.85
CA GLU A 141 16.69 -26.40 12.16
C GLU A 141 16.59 -25.40 13.33
N ASN A 142 17.17 -24.21 13.18
CA ASN A 142 17.31 -23.18 14.22
C ASN A 142 16.20 -22.12 14.17
N GLU A 143 15.73 -21.73 12.98
CA GLU A 143 14.62 -20.76 12.80
C GLU A 143 13.47 -21.40 12.01
N LYS A 144 12.29 -21.60 12.63
CA LYS A 144 11.16 -22.37 12.06
C LYS A 144 9.83 -21.62 11.94
N TYR A 145 9.84 -20.29 11.99
CA TYR A 145 8.60 -19.52 12.14
C TYR A 145 8.21 -18.65 10.93
N TYR A 146 9.03 -18.58 9.88
CA TYR A 146 8.67 -17.84 8.66
C TYR A 146 7.44 -18.48 8.02
N ARG A 147 6.41 -17.68 7.74
CA ARG A 147 5.14 -18.19 7.21
C ARG A 147 4.48 -17.23 6.23
N THR A 148 4.10 -17.76 5.07
CA THR A 148 3.13 -17.12 4.18
C THR A 148 1.72 -17.59 4.53
N SER A 149 0.82 -16.65 4.84
CA SER A 149 -0.60 -16.93 5.03
C SER A 149 -1.44 -15.91 4.28
N PHE A 150 -2.06 -16.34 3.18
CA PHE A 150 -2.88 -15.47 2.35
C PHE A 150 -4.03 -14.84 3.16
N SER A 151 -4.61 -15.62 4.08
CA SER A 151 -5.66 -15.11 4.98
C SER A 151 -5.14 -14.07 5.97
N SER A 152 -3.92 -14.23 6.49
CA SER A 152 -3.34 -13.27 7.43
C SER A 152 -3.14 -11.91 6.78
N MET A 153 -2.68 -11.88 5.52
CA MET A 153 -2.48 -10.64 4.75
C MET A 153 -3.70 -9.70 4.80
N VAL A 154 -4.90 -10.23 4.54
CA VAL A 154 -6.13 -9.42 4.54
C VAL A 154 -6.73 -9.25 5.94
N ASN A 155 -6.66 -10.29 6.77
CA ASN A 155 -7.29 -10.28 8.10
C ASN A 155 -6.53 -9.40 9.09
N ARG A 156 -5.19 -9.33 8.99
CA ARG A 156 -4.40 -8.46 9.86
C ARG A 156 -4.67 -6.99 9.58
N PHE A 157 -4.83 -6.61 8.30
CA PHE A 157 -5.22 -5.25 7.96
C PHE A 157 -6.65 -4.93 8.41
N SER A 158 -7.59 -5.87 8.21
CA SER A 158 -8.97 -5.71 8.71
C SER A 158 -9.02 -5.56 10.23
N TYR A 159 -8.24 -6.37 10.96
CA TYR A 159 -8.09 -6.28 12.40
C TYR A 159 -7.54 -4.91 12.83
N PHE A 160 -6.45 -4.47 12.21
CA PHE A 160 -5.81 -3.18 12.53
C PHE A 160 -6.75 -1.99 12.30
N MET A 161 -7.54 -2.03 11.22
CA MET A 161 -8.46 -0.95 10.87
C MET A 161 -9.85 -1.07 11.51
N ASP A 162 -10.11 -2.17 12.24
CA ASP A 162 -11.41 -2.53 12.82
C ASP A 162 -12.51 -2.66 11.74
N PHE A 163 -12.20 -3.31 10.62
CA PHE A 163 -13.16 -3.59 9.54
C PHE A 163 -13.91 -4.90 9.77
N GLU A 164 -15.24 -4.87 9.70
CA GLU A 164 -16.10 -6.05 9.97
C GLU A 164 -16.75 -6.64 8.69
N GLY A 165 -16.44 -6.08 7.52
CA GLY A 165 -16.90 -6.64 6.23
C GLY A 165 -16.09 -7.87 5.78
N PRO A 166 -16.37 -8.41 4.58
CA PRO A 166 -15.64 -9.56 4.04
C PRO A 166 -14.14 -9.27 3.94
N SER A 167 -13.32 -10.14 4.51
CA SER A 167 -11.85 -10.09 4.44
C SER A 167 -11.34 -11.37 3.76
N ILE A 168 -11.03 -11.30 2.47
CA ILE A 168 -10.84 -12.48 1.62
C ILE A 168 -9.60 -12.32 0.74
N ALA A 169 -8.75 -13.35 0.75
CA ALA A 169 -7.63 -13.47 -0.17
C ALA A 169 -8.02 -14.26 -1.42
N TYR A 170 -7.57 -13.77 -2.58
CA TYR A 170 -7.86 -14.33 -3.89
C TYR A 170 -6.57 -14.82 -4.55
N ASP A 171 -6.56 -16.11 -4.90
CA ASP A 171 -5.55 -16.72 -5.75
C ASP A 171 -6.21 -17.36 -6.98
N THR A 172 -6.15 -16.63 -8.09
CA THR A 172 -6.43 -17.14 -9.43
C THR A 172 -5.21 -16.96 -10.33
N MET A 173 -4.01 -17.08 -9.73
CA MET A 173 -2.73 -16.84 -10.39
C MET A 173 -2.62 -15.41 -10.94
N CYS A 174 -2.40 -15.24 -12.25
CA CYS A 174 -2.16 -13.93 -12.87
C CYS A 174 -3.41 -13.04 -12.89
N SER A 175 -4.60 -13.63 -12.81
CA SER A 175 -5.89 -12.91 -12.81
C SER A 175 -6.38 -12.52 -11.41
N SER A 176 -5.60 -12.76 -10.34
CA SER A 176 -6.03 -12.56 -8.96
C SER A 176 -6.56 -11.15 -8.69
N THR A 177 -5.86 -10.10 -9.13
CA THR A 177 -6.31 -8.72 -8.91
C THR A 177 -7.68 -8.45 -9.56
N LEU A 178 -7.86 -8.77 -10.85
CA LEU A 178 -9.13 -8.47 -11.54
C LEU A 178 -10.28 -9.33 -11.01
N THR A 179 -9.99 -10.52 -10.50
CA THR A 179 -10.98 -11.36 -9.81
C THR A 179 -11.39 -10.72 -8.47
N ALA A 180 -10.43 -10.27 -7.66
CA ALA A 180 -10.72 -9.57 -6.41
C ALA A 180 -11.54 -8.27 -6.64
N LEU A 181 -11.18 -7.51 -7.68
CA LEU A 181 -11.93 -6.32 -8.11
C LEU A 181 -13.36 -6.66 -8.54
N HIS A 182 -13.55 -7.75 -9.29
CA HIS A 182 -14.88 -8.20 -9.72
C HIS A 182 -15.77 -8.51 -8.51
N GLU A 183 -15.27 -9.29 -7.55
CA GLU A 183 -16.02 -9.65 -6.35
C GLU A 183 -16.31 -8.44 -5.45
N ALA A 184 -15.33 -7.52 -5.29
CA ALA A 184 -15.54 -6.27 -4.56
C ALA A 184 -16.62 -5.40 -5.21
N CYS A 185 -16.61 -5.28 -6.55
CA CYS A 185 -17.63 -4.55 -7.30
C CYS A 185 -19.02 -5.19 -7.11
N ASN A 186 -19.12 -6.52 -7.16
CA ASN A 186 -20.39 -7.21 -6.95
C ASN A 186 -20.93 -6.97 -5.54
N ASN A 187 -20.09 -7.09 -4.50
CA ASN A 187 -20.52 -6.83 -3.12
C ASN A 187 -20.93 -5.36 -2.88
N LEU A 188 -20.31 -4.40 -3.57
CA LEU A 188 -20.74 -3.00 -3.57
C LEU A 188 -22.09 -2.81 -4.28
N ARG A 189 -22.30 -3.41 -5.45
CA ARG A 189 -23.57 -3.34 -6.21
C ARG A 189 -24.72 -3.98 -5.45
N GLU A 190 -24.47 -5.12 -4.81
CA GLU A 190 -25.43 -5.84 -3.97
C GLU A 190 -25.63 -5.20 -2.60
N ARG A 191 -24.92 -4.10 -2.30
CA ARG A 191 -24.99 -3.36 -1.03
C ARG A 191 -24.64 -4.21 0.20
N LYS A 192 -23.82 -5.25 0.02
CA LYS A 192 -23.22 -6.04 1.12
C LYS A 192 -22.16 -5.25 1.86
N VAL A 193 -21.50 -4.32 1.16
CA VAL A 193 -20.54 -3.35 1.71
C VAL A 193 -20.83 -1.95 1.16
N LYS A 194 -20.36 -0.92 1.85
CA LYS A 194 -20.38 0.48 1.38
C LYS A 194 -19.04 0.95 0.84
N MET A 195 -17.96 0.34 1.29
CA MET A 195 -16.61 0.58 0.80
C MET A 195 -15.88 -0.75 0.65
N ALA A 196 -15.05 -0.86 -0.38
CA ALA A 196 -14.17 -2.01 -0.56
C ALA A 196 -12.74 -1.53 -0.79
N LEU A 197 -11.82 -2.07 0.01
CA LEU A 197 -10.40 -1.97 -0.22
C LEU A 197 -9.95 -3.19 -1.03
N VAL A 198 -9.38 -2.96 -2.20
CA VAL A 198 -8.82 -4.03 -3.03
C VAL A 198 -7.32 -3.82 -3.16
N GLY A 199 -6.55 -4.74 -2.59
CA GLY A 199 -5.09 -4.73 -2.66
C GLY A 199 -4.54 -5.93 -3.42
N ALA A 200 -3.31 -5.82 -3.90
CA ALA A 200 -2.62 -6.90 -4.58
C ALA A 200 -1.11 -6.82 -4.34
N VAL A 201 -0.46 -7.96 -4.21
CA VAL A 201 0.99 -8.04 -3.96
C VAL A 201 1.59 -9.26 -4.66
N ASN A 202 2.84 -9.12 -5.11
CA ASN A 202 3.64 -10.23 -5.61
C ASN A 202 5.12 -9.97 -5.31
N LEU A 203 5.78 -10.90 -4.61
CA LEU A 203 7.22 -10.89 -4.39
C LEU A 203 7.83 -12.26 -4.73
N TYR A 204 9.10 -12.26 -5.16
CA TYR A 204 9.92 -13.46 -5.29
C TYR A 204 10.89 -13.53 -4.12
N LEU A 205 10.53 -14.33 -3.13
CA LEU A 205 11.21 -14.35 -1.83
C LEU A 205 12.16 -15.54 -1.65
N HIS A 206 12.14 -16.52 -2.57
CA HIS A 206 13.04 -17.68 -2.49
C HIS A 206 13.52 -18.13 -3.90
N PRO A 207 14.77 -18.60 -4.06
CA PRO A 207 15.32 -19.04 -5.35
C PRO A 207 14.49 -20.14 -6.04
N ASN A 208 13.80 -20.98 -5.27
CA ASN A 208 12.92 -22.02 -5.81
C ASN A 208 11.80 -21.45 -6.68
N ASN A 209 11.37 -20.19 -6.47
CA ASN A 209 10.35 -19.59 -7.33
C ASN A 209 10.85 -19.49 -8.79
N TYR A 210 12.08 -19.01 -8.98
CA TYR A 210 12.69 -18.91 -10.32
C TYR A 210 13.04 -20.28 -10.91
N ALA A 211 13.56 -21.21 -10.09
CA ALA A 211 13.86 -22.56 -10.54
C ALA A 211 12.59 -23.29 -11.03
N GLY A 212 11.48 -23.15 -10.29
CA GLY A 212 10.18 -23.70 -10.67
C GLY A 212 9.64 -23.08 -11.97
N LEU A 213 9.72 -21.76 -12.11
CA LEU A 213 9.32 -21.07 -13.34
C LEU A 213 10.19 -21.45 -14.55
N CYS A 214 11.49 -21.65 -14.35
CA CYS A 214 12.39 -22.17 -15.36
C CYS A 214 11.97 -23.58 -15.81
N HIS A 215 11.71 -24.46 -14.85
CA HIS A 215 11.30 -25.84 -15.12
C HIS A 215 9.96 -25.92 -15.85
N ALA A 216 9.01 -25.03 -15.51
CA ALA A 216 7.75 -24.88 -16.21
C ALA A 216 7.89 -24.25 -17.62
N GLY A 217 9.08 -23.72 -17.96
CA GLY A 217 9.34 -23.07 -19.24
C GLY A 217 8.58 -21.75 -19.42
N LEU A 218 8.29 -21.03 -18.33
CA LEU A 218 7.41 -19.87 -18.35
C LEU A 218 8.14 -18.52 -18.46
N ILE A 219 9.45 -18.48 -18.22
CA ILE A 219 10.20 -17.22 -18.10
C ILE A 219 11.28 -17.03 -19.15
N SER A 220 11.54 -15.77 -19.48
CA SER A 220 12.60 -15.33 -20.39
C SER A 220 13.97 -15.37 -19.72
N ASN A 221 15.03 -15.51 -20.52
CA ASN A 221 16.44 -15.37 -20.11
C ASN A 221 17.03 -14.00 -20.49
N SER A 222 16.21 -13.07 -20.97
CA SER A 222 16.59 -11.71 -21.38
C SER A 222 16.02 -10.65 -20.41
N SER A 223 16.70 -9.50 -20.34
CA SER A 223 16.20 -8.28 -19.69
C SER A 223 15.19 -7.51 -20.55
N GLU A 224 15.07 -7.86 -21.83
CA GLU A 224 14.12 -7.26 -22.76
C GLU A 224 12.84 -8.08 -22.86
N SER A 225 11.71 -7.39 -22.85
CA SER A 225 10.40 -8.03 -22.95
C SER A 225 10.21 -8.71 -24.30
N SER A 226 9.69 -9.92 -24.26
CA SER A 226 9.34 -10.77 -25.40
C SER A 226 7.87 -10.62 -25.82
N VAL A 227 7.12 -9.69 -25.22
CA VAL A 227 5.71 -9.42 -25.55
C VAL A 227 5.59 -9.07 -27.04
N PHE A 228 4.83 -9.89 -27.77
CA PHE A 228 4.66 -9.89 -29.22
C PHE A 228 5.91 -10.22 -30.05
N ALA A 229 6.97 -10.77 -29.45
CA ALA A 229 8.17 -11.18 -30.18
C ALA A 229 7.93 -12.45 -31.00
N LYS A 230 8.58 -12.56 -32.15
CA LYS A 230 8.53 -13.74 -33.03
C LYS A 230 8.82 -15.05 -32.30
N ASP A 231 9.89 -15.08 -31.52
CA ASP A 231 10.35 -16.27 -30.80
C ASP A 231 10.22 -16.07 -29.28
N GLY A 232 9.15 -15.40 -28.84
CA GLY A 232 8.88 -15.13 -27.43
C GLY A 232 8.71 -16.41 -26.61
N ILE A 233 9.58 -16.59 -25.60
CA ILE A 233 9.68 -17.83 -24.81
C ILE A 233 8.92 -17.78 -23.47
N GLY A 234 8.36 -16.64 -23.08
CA GLY A 234 7.76 -16.44 -21.76
C GLY A 234 8.08 -15.07 -21.17
N PHE A 235 7.61 -14.82 -19.95
CA PHE A 235 7.63 -13.50 -19.33
C PHE A 235 8.90 -13.22 -18.52
N ILE A 236 9.15 -11.95 -18.20
CA ILE A 236 10.13 -11.55 -17.18
C ILE A 236 9.39 -11.43 -15.84
N PRO A 237 9.79 -12.15 -14.79
CA PRO A 237 9.21 -12.02 -13.45
C PRO A 237 9.19 -10.56 -12.96
N SER A 238 8.15 -10.14 -12.25
CA SER A 238 8.11 -8.82 -11.62
C SER A 238 7.43 -8.85 -10.25
N GLU A 239 7.81 -7.88 -9.45
CA GLU A 239 7.26 -7.60 -8.15
C GLU A 239 6.41 -6.34 -8.17
N GLY A 240 5.65 -6.16 -7.11
CA GLY A 240 4.90 -4.95 -6.89
C GLY A 240 3.86 -5.14 -5.80
N VAL A 241 3.33 -4.01 -5.35
CA VAL A 241 2.19 -3.93 -4.45
C VAL A 241 1.34 -2.74 -4.87
N GLY A 242 0.02 -2.85 -4.76
CA GLY A 242 -0.87 -1.72 -4.97
C GLY A 242 -2.25 -1.95 -4.37
N ALA A 243 -2.95 -0.86 -4.10
CA ALA A 243 -4.27 -0.87 -3.50
C ALA A 243 -5.16 0.22 -4.09
N VAL A 244 -6.47 -0.05 -4.15
CA VAL A 244 -7.50 0.91 -4.54
C VAL A 244 -8.66 0.88 -3.56
N ILE A 245 -9.29 2.04 -3.37
CA ILE A 245 -10.52 2.20 -2.60
C ILE A 245 -11.69 2.34 -3.56
N LEU A 246 -12.70 1.50 -3.37
CA LEU A 246 -13.89 1.43 -4.21
C LEU A 246 -15.14 1.80 -3.42
N LYS A 247 -16.02 2.57 -4.07
CA LYS A 247 -17.36 2.88 -3.59
C LYS A 247 -18.34 2.87 -4.75
N ARG A 248 -19.64 2.76 -4.47
CA ARG A 248 -20.65 3.06 -5.50
C ARG A 248 -20.48 4.52 -5.92
N LEU A 249 -20.61 4.79 -7.22
CA LEU A 249 -20.43 6.14 -7.77
C LEU A 249 -21.35 7.15 -7.06
N SER A 250 -22.62 6.80 -6.87
CA SER A 250 -23.59 7.64 -6.17
C SER A 250 -23.17 8.02 -4.74
N ASP A 251 -22.52 7.09 -4.03
CA ASP A 251 -22.05 7.34 -2.67
C ASP A 251 -20.76 8.15 -2.67
N ALA A 252 -19.92 7.96 -3.69
CA ALA A 252 -18.70 8.74 -3.87
C ALA A 252 -19.01 10.21 -4.19
N GLU A 253 -19.98 10.46 -5.08
CA GLU A 253 -20.46 11.80 -5.41
C GLU A 253 -21.12 12.47 -4.21
N LYS A 254 -21.97 11.73 -3.48
CA LYS A 254 -22.62 12.21 -2.26
C LYS A 254 -21.60 12.63 -1.19
N ASP A 255 -20.53 11.86 -1.03
CA ASP A 255 -19.52 12.09 0.00
C ASP A 255 -18.40 13.05 -0.45
N ASN A 256 -18.52 13.63 -1.66
CA ASN A 256 -17.52 14.49 -2.29
C ASN A 256 -16.12 13.85 -2.27
N ASP A 257 -16.08 12.59 -2.68
CA ASP A 257 -14.84 11.85 -2.89
C ASP A 257 -14.13 12.30 -4.17
N ASN A 258 -12.83 12.04 -4.23
CA ASN A 258 -12.06 12.24 -5.44
C ASN A 258 -12.19 11.04 -6.38
N ILE A 259 -13.06 11.14 -7.38
CA ILE A 259 -13.29 10.02 -8.30
C ILE A 259 -12.19 10.00 -9.38
N LEU A 260 -11.29 9.03 -9.27
CA LEU A 260 -10.14 8.84 -10.15
C LEU A 260 -10.53 8.18 -11.48
N ALA A 261 -11.47 7.23 -11.43
CA ALA A 261 -12.03 6.53 -12.58
C ALA A 261 -13.30 5.77 -12.16
N ILE A 262 -14.04 5.28 -13.16
CA ILE A 262 -15.22 4.44 -12.96
C ILE A 262 -14.96 3.03 -13.50
N ILE A 263 -15.23 2.01 -12.68
CA ILE A 263 -15.38 0.63 -13.14
C ILE A 263 -16.83 0.45 -13.61
N ARG A 264 -17.01 0.34 -14.92
CA ARG A 264 -18.33 0.24 -15.57
C ARG A 264 -18.88 -1.18 -15.51
N GLY A 265 -18.01 -2.17 -15.74
CA GLY A 265 -18.39 -3.58 -15.84
C GLY A 265 -17.15 -4.47 -15.77
N SER A 266 -17.35 -5.71 -15.37
CA SER A 266 -16.30 -6.72 -15.31
C SER A 266 -16.89 -8.11 -15.47
N ALA A 267 -16.08 -9.06 -15.92
CA ALA A 267 -16.47 -10.45 -16.04
C ALA A 267 -15.30 -11.35 -15.64
N VAL A 268 -15.62 -12.48 -14.98
CA VAL A 268 -14.68 -13.54 -14.61
C VAL A 268 -15.24 -14.87 -15.08
N ASN A 269 -14.46 -15.65 -15.82
CA ASN A 269 -14.84 -16.97 -16.34
C ASN A 269 -13.67 -17.95 -16.25
N HIS A 270 -13.90 -19.21 -16.64
CA HIS A 270 -12.86 -20.21 -16.78
C HIS A 270 -12.72 -20.70 -18.23
N SER A 271 -11.50 -21.07 -18.60
CA SER A 271 -11.13 -21.70 -19.87
C SER A 271 -11.77 -23.08 -20.07
N GLY A 272 -12.44 -23.64 -19.06
CA GLY A 272 -12.93 -25.01 -19.05
C GLY A 272 -11.86 -26.02 -19.51
N ARG A 273 -12.25 -26.98 -20.35
CA ARG A 273 -11.31 -27.91 -20.98
C ARG A 273 -10.66 -27.28 -22.21
N THR A 274 -9.33 -27.35 -22.28
CA THR A 274 -8.49 -26.97 -23.44
C THR A 274 -7.55 -28.14 -23.79
N SER A 275 -6.60 -27.95 -24.72
CA SER A 275 -5.65 -28.99 -25.14
C SER A 275 -4.55 -29.29 -24.10
N GLY A 276 -4.43 -28.48 -23.05
CA GLY A 276 -3.51 -28.67 -21.94
C GLY A 276 -3.81 -27.67 -20.82
N TYR A 277 -3.48 -28.03 -19.58
CA TYR A 277 -3.88 -27.24 -18.39
C TYR A 277 -3.60 -25.74 -18.52
N SER A 278 -2.40 -25.38 -19.00
CA SER A 278 -1.96 -23.99 -19.16
C SER A 278 -2.19 -23.39 -20.56
N VAL A 279 -2.85 -24.12 -21.47
CA VAL A 279 -3.07 -23.66 -22.84
C VAL A 279 -4.35 -22.81 -22.87
N PRO A 280 -4.26 -21.52 -23.25
CA PRO A 280 -5.44 -20.65 -23.28
C PRO A 280 -6.36 -20.94 -24.46
N ASP A 281 -7.59 -20.42 -24.39
CA ASP A 281 -8.61 -20.56 -25.41
C ASP A 281 -9.09 -19.18 -25.90
N PRO A 282 -8.86 -18.83 -27.19
CA PRO A 282 -9.19 -17.49 -27.71
C PRO A 282 -10.70 -17.23 -27.74
N VAL A 283 -11.53 -18.26 -27.88
CA VAL A 283 -12.98 -18.11 -27.91
C VAL A 283 -13.50 -17.78 -26.52
N LYS A 284 -12.93 -18.41 -25.49
CA LYS A 284 -13.33 -18.17 -24.10
C LYS A 284 -12.79 -16.84 -23.57
N GLN A 285 -11.58 -16.44 -23.98
CA GLN A 285 -11.08 -15.08 -23.72
C GLN A 285 -11.99 -14.01 -24.37
N ALA A 286 -12.32 -14.18 -25.65
CA ALA A 286 -13.22 -13.27 -26.35
C ALA A 286 -14.59 -13.16 -25.66
N ARG A 287 -15.14 -14.29 -25.21
CA ARG A 287 -16.40 -14.32 -24.45
C ARG A 287 -16.30 -13.52 -23.15
N THR A 288 -15.23 -13.69 -22.37
CA THR A 288 -15.04 -12.91 -21.13
C THR A 288 -14.97 -11.41 -21.40
N ILE A 289 -14.25 -10.99 -22.44
CA ILE A 289 -14.16 -9.57 -22.84
C ILE A 289 -15.55 -9.06 -23.27
N GLU A 290 -16.29 -9.81 -24.06
CA GLU A 290 -17.65 -9.44 -24.50
C GLU A 290 -18.63 -9.33 -23.33
N GLU A 291 -18.54 -10.22 -22.35
CA GLU A 291 -19.36 -10.17 -21.14
C GLU A 291 -19.03 -8.93 -20.29
N ALA A 292 -17.75 -8.57 -20.13
CA ALA A 292 -17.35 -7.35 -19.42
C ALA A 292 -17.87 -6.08 -20.13
N ILE A 293 -17.79 -6.02 -21.45
CA ILE A 293 -18.33 -4.91 -22.26
C ILE A 293 -19.86 -4.84 -22.17
N LYS A 294 -20.53 -6.01 -22.19
CA LYS A 294 -21.99 -6.11 -22.05
C LYS A 294 -22.44 -5.62 -20.67
N GLU A 295 -21.75 -6.05 -19.61
CA GLU A 295 -22.01 -5.64 -18.23
C GLU A 295 -21.76 -4.14 -18.03
N ALA A 296 -20.76 -3.58 -18.73
CA ALA A 296 -20.50 -2.15 -18.73
C ALA A 296 -21.59 -1.30 -19.40
N HIS A 297 -22.51 -1.94 -20.14
CA HIS A 297 -23.56 -1.31 -20.94
C HIS A 297 -23.00 -0.23 -21.89
N VAL A 298 -21.90 -0.54 -22.57
CA VAL A 298 -21.27 0.33 -23.58
C VAL A 298 -21.22 -0.34 -24.94
N LYS A 299 -21.13 0.47 -26.01
CA LYS A 299 -20.89 -0.03 -27.36
C LYS A 299 -19.41 -0.35 -27.54
N LYS A 300 -19.10 -1.39 -28.33
CA LYS A 300 -17.70 -1.80 -28.61
C LYS A 300 -16.89 -0.68 -29.26
N ASP A 301 -17.49 0.07 -30.18
CA ASP A 301 -16.87 1.22 -30.89
C ASP A 301 -16.52 2.40 -29.96
N SER A 302 -17.02 2.41 -28.72
CA SER A 302 -16.67 3.41 -27.71
C SER A 302 -15.44 3.06 -26.87
N ILE A 303 -14.94 1.82 -26.93
CA ILE A 303 -13.70 1.41 -26.25
C ILE A 303 -12.52 2.01 -27.00
N ARG A 304 -11.69 2.82 -26.32
CA ARG A 304 -10.59 3.58 -26.96
C ARG A 304 -9.23 2.97 -26.74
N HIS A 305 -9.06 2.21 -25.67
CA HIS A 305 -7.81 1.54 -25.32
C HIS A 305 -8.05 0.10 -24.85
N VAL A 306 -7.12 -0.79 -25.16
CA VAL A 306 -7.03 -2.12 -24.55
C VAL A 306 -5.67 -2.28 -23.89
N GLU A 307 -5.66 -2.47 -22.57
CA GLU A 307 -4.48 -2.85 -21.81
C GLU A 307 -4.42 -4.38 -21.71
N LEU A 308 -3.51 -4.97 -22.50
CA LEU A 308 -3.46 -6.40 -22.79
C LEU A 308 -2.86 -7.23 -21.65
N ALA A 309 -3.29 -8.48 -21.55
CA ALA A 309 -2.75 -9.49 -20.64
C ALA A 309 -1.39 -10.04 -21.09
N ALA A 310 -1.06 -9.96 -22.39
CA ALA A 310 0.07 -10.56 -23.09
C ALA A 310 1.34 -10.62 -22.24
N ASN A 311 2.00 -11.77 -22.28
CA ASN A 311 3.09 -12.07 -21.35
C ASN A 311 4.42 -12.37 -22.06
N GLY A 312 4.45 -12.41 -23.39
CA GLY A 312 5.68 -12.65 -24.15
C GLY A 312 5.96 -14.10 -24.48
N SER A 313 4.98 -15.00 -24.28
CA SER A 313 4.95 -16.28 -24.97
C SER A 313 4.31 -16.07 -26.35
N ALA A 314 5.02 -16.42 -27.42
CA ALA A 314 4.56 -16.20 -28.80
C ALA A 314 3.18 -16.82 -29.08
N LEU A 315 2.88 -18.00 -28.52
CA LEU A 315 1.59 -18.66 -28.64
C LEU A 315 0.50 -17.95 -27.84
N VAL A 316 0.78 -17.57 -26.59
CA VAL A 316 -0.20 -16.93 -25.70
C VAL A 316 -0.59 -15.56 -26.24
N ASP A 317 0.40 -14.77 -26.66
CA ASP A 317 0.18 -13.44 -27.24
C ASP A 317 -0.64 -13.53 -28.55
N GLN A 318 -0.40 -14.56 -29.38
CA GLN A 318 -1.21 -14.81 -30.57
C GLN A 318 -2.66 -15.20 -30.24
N ILE A 319 -2.87 -16.01 -29.19
CA ILE A 319 -4.20 -16.42 -28.74
C ILE A 319 -4.99 -15.21 -28.24
N GLU A 320 -4.39 -14.35 -27.43
CA GLU A 320 -5.04 -13.12 -26.98
C GLU A 320 -5.37 -12.21 -28.16
N MET A 321 -4.45 -12.04 -29.12
CA MET A 321 -4.72 -11.20 -30.29
C MET A 321 -5.82 -11.75 -31.18
N SER A 322 -5.98 -13.08 -31.23
CA SER A 322 -7.11 -13.73 -31.88
C SER A 322 -8.42 -13.44 -31.15
N ALA A 323 -8.40 -13.40 -29.81
CA ALA A 323 -9.55 -13.01 -28.99
C ALA A 323 -9.94 -11.54 -29.25
N ILE A 324 -8.97 -10.61 -29.21
CA ILE A 324 -9.20 -9.18 -29.51
C ILE A 324 -9.77 -8.99 -30.90
N SER A 325 -9.20 -9.66 -31.91
CA SER A 325 -9.73 -9.63 -33.28
C SER A 325 -11.17 -10.13 -33.32
N LYS A 326 -11.49 -11.23 -32.63
CA LYS A 326 -12.86 -11.76 -32.58
C LYS A 326 -13.86 -10.79 -31.95
N VAL A 327 -13.46 -10.03 -30.92
CA VAL A 327 -14.34 -9.08 -30.24
C VAL A 327 -14.55 -7.80 -31.06
N PHE A 328 -13.46 -7.26 -31.64
CA PHE A 328 -13.44 -5.90 -32.16
C PHE A 328 -13.27 -5.78 -33.68
N ALA A 329 -12.91 -6.83 -34.41
CA ALA A 329 -12.80 -6.74 -35.85
C ALA A 329 -14.20 -6.58 -36.47
N GLN A 330 -14.47 -5.41 -37.03
CA GLN A 330 -15.57 -5.16 -37.96
C GLN A 330 -15.00 -4.65 -39.28
N GLU A 331 -15.67 -4.96 -40.40
CA GLU A 331 -15.21 -4.61 -41.74
C GLU A 331 -15.20 -3.10 -42.03
N GLU A 332 -15.89 -2.27 -41.23
CA GLU A 332 -16.20 -0.86 -41.54
C GLU A 332 -15.49 0.21 -40.69
N HIS A 333 -14.69 -0.12 -39.68
CA HIS A 333 -14.00 0.90 -38.88
C HIS A 333 -12.56 1.16 -39.40
N ARG A 334 -12.46 1.95 -40.47
CA ARG A 334 -11.18 2.34 -41.11
C ARG A 334 -10.84 3.83 -41.02
N GLU A 335 -11.42 4.58 -40.08
CA GLU A 335 -11.03 5.97 -39.87
C GLU A 335 -10.14 6.15 -38.63
N GLY A 336 -8.86 6.38 -38.90
CA GLY A 336 -7.97 7.15 -38.03
C GLY A 336 -7.40 6.42 -36.80
N ASN A 337 -6.25 6.92 -36.37
CA ASN A 337 -5.40 6.45 -35.26
C ASN A 337 -6.04 6.53 -33.84
N LEU A 338 -7.36 6.37 -33.72
CA LEU A 338 -8.17 6.67 -32.53
C LEU A 338 -8.18 5.56 -31.47
N TYR A 339 -8.09 4.30 -31.90
CA TYR A 339 -8.11 3.12 -31.04
C TYR A 339 -6.70 2.63 -30.77
N THR A 340 -6.37 2.41 -29.51
CA THR A 340 -5.00 2.08 -29.08
C THR A 340 -4.93 0.83 -28.22
N MET A 341 -3.76 0.21 -28.16
CA MET A 341 -3.48 -0.88 -27.23
C MET A 341 -2.12 -0.68 -26.57
N GLY A 342 -1.98 -1.25 -25.37
CA GLY A 342 -0.76 -1.16 -24.59
C GLY A 342 -0.54 -2.39 -23.72
N ASN A 343 0.66 -2.48 -23.15
CA ASN A 343 1.01 -3.52 -22.20
C ASN A 343 2.10 -3.03 -21.26
N VAL A 344 1.79 -2.92 -19.96
CA VAL A 344 2.73 -2.43 -18.95
C VAL A 344 3.87 -3.41 -18.66
N LYS A 345 3.66 -4.71 -18.91
CA LYS A 345 4.67 -5.75 -18.64
C LYS A 345 5.90 -5.60 -19.52
N THR A 346 5.81 -4.85 -20.61
CA THR A 346 6.98 -4.54 -21.43
C THR A 346 7.98 -3.66 -20.68
N LEU A 347 7.50 -2.84 -19.74
CA LEU A 347 8.30 -1.88 -18.99
C LEU A 347 8.78 -2.44 -17.65
N ILE A 348 7.92 -3.16 -16.93
CA ILE A 348 8.21 -3.60 -15.55
C ILE A 348 8.33 -5.12 -15.39
N GLY A 349 7.97 -5.91 -16.41
CA GLY A 349 7.81 -7.36 -16.29
C GLY A 349 6.42 -7.77 -15.81
N HIS A 350 6.23 -9.08 -15.56
CA HIS A 350 4.95 -9.66 -15.19
C HIS A 350 4.82 -9.87 -13.68
N GLY A 351 3.99 -9.01 -13.06
CA GLY A 351 3.71 -9.05 -11.63
C GLY A 351 2.80 -10.17 -11.15
N GLU A 352 2.57 -11.24 -11.92
CA GLU A 352 1.62 -12.32 -11.61
C GLU A 352 0.33 -11.82 -10.93
N ALA A 353 0.14 -12.05 -9.62
CA ALA A 353 -1.05 -11.61 -8.89
C ALA A 353 -1.27 -10.09 -8.91
N VAL A 354 -0.21 -9.27 -8.84
CA VAL A 354 -0.26 -7.80 -8.86
C VAL A 354 -0.30 -7.22 -10.29
N SER A 355 -0.18 -8.05 -11.32
CA SER A 355 -0.19 -7.60 -12.72
C SER A 355 -1.41 -6.74 -13.05
N GLY A 356 -2.60 -7.21 -12.64
CA GLY A 356 -3.84 -6.48 -12.88
C GLY A 356 -3.87 -5.11 -12.20
N MET A 357 -3.25 -4.99 -11.03
CA MET A 357 -3.16 -3.73 -10.28
C MET A 357 -2.22 -2.74 -11.00
N ALA A 358 -1.05 -3.20 -11.45
CA ALA A 358 -0.13 -2.38 -12.24
C ALA A 358 -0.80 -1.85 -13.53
N GLN A 359 -1.51 -2.72 -14.26
CA GLN A 359 -2.30 -2.36 -15.45
C GLN A 359 -3.37 -1.33 -15.10
N MET A 360 -4.15 -1.55 -14.04
CA MET A 360 -5.21 -0.63 -13.60
C MET A 360 -4.66 0.74 -13.19
N ILE A 361 -3.60 0.80 -12.39
CA ILE A 361 -3.00 2.06 -11.94
C ILE A 361 -2.41 2.83 -13.12
N LYS A 362 -1.72 2.17 -14.06
CA LYS A 362 -1.30 2.79 -15.33
C LYS A 362 -2.50 3.41 -16.06
N CYS A 363 -3.61 2.68 -16.17
CA CYS A 363 -4.82 3.14 -16.84
C CYS A 363 -5.45 4.35 -16.12
N ILE A 364 -5.53 4.33 -14.79
CA ILE A 364 -6.00 5.48 -13.99
C ILE A 364 -5.12 6.71 -14.26
N LEU A 365 -3.80 6.56 -14.22
CA LEU A 365 -2.85 7.65 -14.49
C LEU A 365 -3.00 8.21 -15.92
N MET A 366 -3.23 7.34 -16.92
CA MET A 366 -3.51 7.76 -18.29
C MET A 366 -4.81 8.59 -18.39
N LEU A 367 -5.87 8.18 -17.69
CA LEU A 367 -7.14 8.90 -17.67
C LEU A 367 -7.01 10.26 -16.97
N GLN A 368 -6.44 10.29 -15.77
CA GLN A 368 -6.27 11.50 -14.96
C GLN A 368 -5.42 12.56 -15.68
N ASN A 369 -4.35 12.12 -16.35
CA ASN A 369 -3.44 13.02 -17.06
C ASN A 369 -3.80 13.22 -18.53
N LYS A 370 -4.82 12.51 -19.04
CA LYS A 370 -5.23 12.52 -20.45
C LYS A 370 -4.06 12.27 -21.41
N ILE A 371 -3.24 11.26 -21.11
CA ILE A 371 -2.12 10.84 -21.95
C ILE A 371 -2.17 9.34 -22.27
N LEU A 372 -1.58 8.98 -23.39
CA LEU A 372 -1.28 7.59 -23.75
C LEU A 372 0.17 7.27 -23.40
N ILE A 373 0.38 6.14 -22.73
CA ILE A 373 1.69 5.69 -22.24
C ILE A 373 2.30 4.69 -23.22
N PRO A 374 3.62 4.81 -23.52
CA PRO A 374 4.30 3.93 -24.47
C PRO A 374 4.33 2.47 -24.01
N THR A 375 4.41 1.56 -24.99
CA THR A 375 4.64 0.13 -24.87
C THR A 375 5.89 -0.18 -25.70
N MET A 376 6.86 -0.87 -25.09
CA MET A 376 8.07 -1.29 -25.79
C MET A 376 7.75 -2.50 -26.66
N LEU A 377 8.13 -2.43 -27.94
CA LEU A 377 7.92 -3.52 -28.89
C LEU A 377 9.28 -4.13 -29.28
N PRO A 378 9.32 -5.46 -29.51
CA PRO A 378 10.53 -6.12 -29.98
C PRO A 378 10.87 -5.71 -31.42
N GLU A 379 12.13 -5.87 -31.80
CA GLU A 379 12.61 -5.57 -33.16
C GLU A 379 11.85 -6.36 -34.23
N GLN A 380 11.54 -7.64 -33.94
CA GLN A 380 10.75 -8.51 -34.80
C GLN A 380 9.46 -8.96 -34.11
N LEU A 381 8.34 -8.43 -34.61
CA LEU A 381 7.01 -8.83 -34.19
C LEU A 381 6.67 -10.25 -34.67
N ASN A 382 5.79 -10.91 -33.93
CA ASN A 382 5.32 -12.25 -34.23
C ASN A 382 4.56 -12.29 -35.57
N PRO A 383 5.09 -13.00 -36.60
CA PRO A 383 4.47 -13.04 -37.93
C PRO A 383 3.15 -13.82 -37.95
N ASN A 384 2.84 -14.59 -36.91
CA ASN A 384 1.58 -15.30 -36.77
C ASN A 384 0.42 -14.40 -36.29
N ILE A 385 0.71 -13.13 -35.98
CA ILE A 385 -0.29 -12.14 -35.57
C ILE A 385 -0.51 -11.15 -36.72
N ASP A 386 -1.73 -11.14 -37.27
CA ASP A 386 -2.12 -10.21 -38.32
C ASP A 386 -2.61 -8.88 -37.73
N PHE A 387 -1.66 -8.04 -37.29
CA PHE A 387 -1.95 -6.74 -36.67
C PHE A 387 -2.79 -5.80 -37.56
N LYS A 388 -2.81 -6.03 -38.89
CA LYS A 388 -3.61 -5.21 -39.82
C LYS A 388 -5.11 -5.48 -39.72
N LYS A 389 -5.52 -6.63 -39.18
CA LYS A 389 -6.94 -6.99 -38.96
C LYS A 389 -7.50 -6.52 -37.61
N ILE A 390 -6.64 -5.98 -36.75
CA ILE A 390 -7.02 -5.50 -35.43
C ILE A 390 -7.19 -3.98 -35.52
N PRO A 391 -8.32 -3.40 -35.09
CA PRO A 391 -8.58 -1.97 -35.25
C PRO A 391 -7.75 -1.08 -34.32
N PHE A 392 -6.97 -1.67 -33.41
CA PHE A 392 -6.13 -0.98 -32.45
C PHE A 392 -4.69 -0.92 -32.92
N ARG A 393 -4.00 0.19 -32.62
CA ARG A 393 -2.55 0.34 -32.82
C ARG A 393 -1.80 0.39 -31.50
N PHE A 394 -0.55 -0.04 -31.49
CA PHE A 394 0.31 0.16 -30.32
C PHE A 394 0.64 1.63 -30.10
N VAL A 395 0.69 2.01 -28.82
CA VAL A 395 1.26 3.28 -28.38
C VAL A 395 2.76 3.06 -28.19
N THR A 396 3.61 3.51 -29.11
CA THR A 396 5.08 3.36 -28.99
C THR A 396 5.78 4.63 -28.52
N LYS A 397 5.04 5.75 -28.42
CA LYS A 397 5.51 7.02 -27.90
C LYS A 397 4.42 7.65 -27.06
N GLN A 398 4.82 8.33 -26.00
CA GLN A 398 3.90 9.13 -25.19
C GLN A 398 3.21 10.18 -26.08
N SER A 399 1.89 10.32 -25.90
CA SER A 399 1.09 11.28 -26.67
C SER A 399 -0.11 11.76 -25.87
N VAL A 400 -0.63 12.95 -26.21
CA VAL A 400 -1.87 13.46 -25.62
C VAL A 400 -3.04 12.57 -26.05
N TRP A 401 -3.89 12.20 -25.10
CA TRP A 401 -5.09 11.43 -25.35
C TRP A 401 -6.26 12.39 -25.56
N ASN A 402 -6.47 12.83 -26.79
CA ASN A 402 -7.51 13.83 -27.11
C ASN A 402 -8.94 13.35 -26.81
N ASP A 403 -9.88 14.28 -26.62
CA ASP A 403 -11.31 13.96 -26.56
C ASP A 403 -11.77 13.32 -27.89
N MET A 404 -12.85 12.52 -27.84
CA MET A 404 -13.39 11.84 -29.01
C MET A 404 -14.90 12.07 -29.08
N GLU A 405 -15.40 12.29 -30.29
CA GLU A 405 -16.81 12.33 -30.60
C GLU A 405 -17.14 11.26 -31.64
N LEU A 406 -18.21 10.50 -31.42
CA LEU A 406 -18.75 9.55 -32.40
C LEU A 406 -20.16 9.99 -32.73
N LYS A 407 -20.45 10.20 -34.03
CA LYS A 407 -21.77 10.64 -34.53
C LYS A 407 -22.30 11.92 -33.86
N GLY A 408 -21.39 12.84 -33.48
CA GLY A 408 -21.71 14.11 -32.83
C GLY A 408 -21.94 14.02 -31.32
N GLU A 409 -21.71 12.86 -30.70
CA GLU A 409 -21.79 12.67 -29.25
C GLU A 409 -20.40 12.48 -28.65
N TYR A 410 -20.13 13.16 -27.53
CA TYR A 410 -18.91 12.96 -26.76
C TYR A 410 -18.83 11.53 -26.20
N ILE A 411 -17.66 10.91 -26.34
CA ILE A 411 -17.39 9.57 -25.83
C ILE A 411 -16.30 9.64 -24.75
N PRO A 412 -16.62 9.28 -23.50
CA PRO A 412 -15.63 9.15 -22.43
C PRO A 412 -14.45 8.26 -22.83
N ARG A 413 -13.25 8.54 -22.28
CA ARG A 413 -12.13 7.60 -22.45
C ARG A 413 -12.46 6.29 -21.76
N ARG A 414 -12.56 5.21 -22.53
CA ARG A 414 -12.88 3.86 -22.07
C ARG A 414 -11.75 2.90 -22.37
N ILE A 415 -11.44 2.06 -21.39
CA ILE A 415 -10.33 1.12 -21.43
C ILE A 415 -10.85 -0.27 -21.09
N VAL A 416 -10.52 -1.26 -21.90
CA VAL A 416 -10.62 -2.67 -21.49
C VAL A 416 -9.27 -3.08 -20.90
N ILE A 417 -9.31 -3.70 -19.73
CA ILE A 417 -8.13 -4.26 -19.06
C ILE A 417 -8.32 -5.77 -18.97
N ASP A 418 -7.40 -6.51 -19.56
CA ASP A 418 -7.43 -7.96 -19.59
C ASP A 418 -6.38 -8.57 -18.67
N SER A 419 -6.77 -9.62 -17.95
CA SER A 419 -5.85 -10.47 -17.18
C SER A 419 -6.29 -11.93 -17.20
N PHE A 420 -5.40 -12.80 -17.69
CA PHE A 420 -5.68 -14.22 -17.90
C PHE A 420 -4.71 -15.07 -17.09
N GLY A 421 -5.24 -15.77 -16.08
CA GLY A 421 -4.51 -16.72 -15.25
C GLY A 421 -4.13 -17.97 -16.04
N SER A 422 -2.91 -18.46 -15.84
CA SER A 422 -2.40 -19.68 -16.48
C SER A 422 -3.18 -20.93 -16.07
N GLY A 423 -3.86 -20.91 -14.91
CA GLY A 423 -4.77 -21.97 -14.48
C GLY A 423 -6.11 -22.01 -15.22
N GLY A 424 -6.40 -21.00 -16.04
CA GLY A 424 -7.61 -20.94 -16.87
C GLY A 424 -8.65 -19.90 -16.43
N VAL A 425 -8.49 -19.23 -15.28
CA VAL A 425 -9.37 -18.13 -14.88
C VAL A 425 -9.06 -16.90 -15.75
N TYR A 426 -10.08 -16.38 -16.42
CA TYR A 426 -9.99 -15.19 -17.26
C TYR A 426 -10.82 -14.07 -16.66
N ALA A 427 -10.22 -12.89 -16.55
CA ALA A 427 -10.90 -11.70 -16.07
C ALA A 427 -10.72 -10.52 -17.05
N SER A 428 -11.78 -9.76 -17.25
CA SER A 428 -11.76 -8.53 -18.06
C SER A 428 -12.58 -7.45 -17.36
N LEU A 429 -12.12 -6.20 -17.45
CA LEU A 429 -12.73 -5.05 -16.78
C LEU A 429 -12.80 -3.85 -17.72
N VAL A 430 -13.91 -3.11 -17.68
CA VAL A 430 -14.08 -1.85 -18.41
C VAL A 430 -13.95 -0.67 -17.46
N LEU A 431 -12.90 0.12 -17.66
CA LEU A 431 -12.62 1.36 -16.94
C LEU A 431 -13.04 2.57 -17.79
N GLU A 432 -13.59 3.60 -17.15
CA GLU A 432 -14.06 4.83 -17.80
C GLU A 432 -13.55 6.08 -17.07
N GLU A 433 -13.23 7.11 -17.85
CA GLU A 433 -12.96 8.46 -17.35
C GLU A 433 -14.18 9.04 -16.63
N TYR A 434 -13.97 9.51 -15.41
CA TYR A 434 -14.95 10.35 -14.73
C TYR A 434 -14.81 11.80 -15.20
N LYS A 435 -15.80 12.31 -15.93
CA LYS A 435 -15.92 13.73 -16.23
C LYS A 435 -16.77 14.41 -15.17
N ASN A 436 -16.14 15.23 -14.34
CA ASN A 436 -16.88 16.11 -13.45
C ASN A 436 -17.52 17.23 -14.27
N ASN A 437 -18.85 17.20 -14.40
CA ASN A 437 -19.62 18.26 -15.09
C ASN A 437 -19.83 19.50 -14.20
N HIS A 438 -19.38 19.47 -12.94
CA HIS A 438 -19.34 20.66 -12.11
C HIS A 438 -18.21 21.56 -12.57
N ILE A 439 -18.54 22.84 -12.80
CA ILE A 439 -17.60 23.91 -13.08
C ILE A 439 -16.49 23.81 -12.03
N VAL A 440 -15.25 23.58 -12.47
CA VAL A 440 -14.08 23.75 -11.60
C VAL A 440 -14.19 25.18 -11.09
N GLU A 441 -14.55 25.34 -9.81
CA GLU A 441 -14.51 26.66 -9.21
C GLU A 441 -13.08 27.16 -9.42
N PRO A 442 -12.91 28.33 -10.08
CA PRO A 442 -11.57 28.87 -10.25
C PRO A 442 -10.93 28.91 -8.87
N VAL A 443 -9.68 28.45 -8.75
CA VAL A 443 -8.93 28.54 -7.49
C VAL A 443 -9.15 29.94 -6.96
N GLU A 444 -9.93 30.06 -5.88
CA GLU A 444 -10.18 31.36 -5.28
C GLU A 444 -8.81 31.84 -4.83
N LYS A 445 -8.19 32.70 -5.63
CA LYS A 445 -7.02 33.46 -5.22
C LYS A 445 -7.53 34.47 -4.20
N SER A 446 -7.86 34.00 -2.99
CA SER A 446 -8.02 34.87 -1.84
C SER A 446 -6.61 35.37 -1.50
N GLN A 447 -6.14 36.34 -2.28
CA GLN A 447 -4.91 37.05 -1.98
C GLN A 447 -5.13 37.73 -0.62
N ASN A 448 -4.47 37.22 0.43
CA ASN A 448 -4.47 37.67 1.84
C ASN A 448 -5.25 36.85 2.89
N SER A 449 -5.72 35.63 2.61
CA SER A 449 -6.22 34.75 3.69
C SER A 449 -5.11 33.95 4.36
N ASN A 450 -5.16 33.82 5.68
CA ASN A 450 -4.28 32.94 6.45
C ASN A 450 -4.89 31.53 6.48
N TYR A 451 -4.06 30.52 6.24
CA TYR A 451 -4.45 29.11 6.30
C TYR A 451 -3.66 28.39 7.38
N LEU A 452 -4.34 27.52 8.12
CA LEU A 452 -3.74 26.67 9.14
C LEU A 452 -3.38 25.31 8.54
N PHE A 453 -2.11 24.97 8.51
CA PHE A 453 -1.62 23.65 8.09
C PHE A 453 -1.29 22.83 9.33
N VAL A 454 -1.73 21.57 9.34
CA VAL A 454 -1.50 20.64 10.46
C VAL A 454 -0.88 19.36 9.91
N PHE A 455 0.17 18.89 10.57
CA PHE A 455 0.89 17.68 10.21
C PHE A 455 1.12 16.87 11.48
N SER A 456 0.86 15.57 11.42
CA SER A 456 1.11 14.71 12.56
C SER A 456 1.65 13.35 12.17
N ALA A 457 2.49 12.80 13.03
CA ALA A 457 2.98 11.44 12.91
C ALA A 457 3.06 10.70 14.25
N LYS A 458 3.32 9.39 14.21
CA LYS A 458 3.53 8.61 15.44
C LYS A 458 4.84 9.00 16.13
N THR A 459 5.89 9.23 15.34
CA THR A 459 7.26 9.49 15.81
C THR A 459 7.76 10.83 15.28
N SER A 460 8.76 11.40 15.94
CA SER A 460 9.35 12.69 15.51
C SER A 460 10.13 12.54 14.19
N SER A 461 10.74 11.37 13.95
CA SER A 461 11.39 11.01 12.68
C SER A 461 10.40 10.97 11.52
N ALA A 462 9.26 10.28 11.68
CA ALA A 462 8.24 10.24 10.64
C ALA A 462 7.64 11.62 10.39
N LEU A 463 7.45 12.46 11.42
CA LEU A 463 6.98 13.83 11.24
C LEU A 463 7.96 14.66 10.41
N ALA A 464 9.25 14.61 10.71
CA ALA A 464 10.28 15.32 9.97
C ALA A 464 10.33 14.88 8.50
N LYS A 465 10.29 13.57 8.25
CA LYS A 465 10.23 13.01 6.89
C LYS A 465 8.96 13.43 6.15
N PHE A 466 7.82 13.49 6.84
CA PHE A 466 6.56 13.90 6.24
C PHE A 466 6.62 15.35 5.78
N LEU A 467 7.16 16.22 6.62
CA LEU A 467 7.36 17.63 6.27
C LEU A 467 8.32 17.80 5.09
N LEU A 468 9.36 16.98 4.99
CA LEU A 468 10.27 16.98 3.85
C LEU A 468 9.57 16.53 2.56
N ASP A 469 8.78 15.45 2.59
CA ASP A 469 8.02 14.97 1.44
C ASP A 469 7.01 16.03 0.96
N TRP A 470 6.36 16.73 1.89
CA TRP A 470 5.47 17.86 1.59
C TRP A 470 6.20 19.07 1.05
N LYS A 471 7.38 19.39 1.57
CA LYS A 471 8.23 20.46 1.04
C LYS A 471 8.56 20.21 -0.43
N VAL A 472 9.04 19.00 -0.76
CA VAL A 472 9.34 18.59 -2.15
C VAL A 472 8.09 18.74 -3.03
N TYR A 473 6.94 18.28 -2.55
CA TYR A 473 5.67 18.45 -3.27
C TYR A 473 5.34 19.92 -3.57
N PHE A 474 5.53 20.83 -2.60
CA PHE A 474 5.28 22.26 -2.82
C PHE A 474 6.29 22.91 -3.76
N GLU A 475 7.53 22.45 -3.77
CA GLU A 475 8.58 22.93 -4.68
C GLU A 475 8.31 22.51 -6.13
N GLU A 476 7.82 21.29 -6.37
CA GLU A 476 7.57 20.74 -7.71
C GLU A 476 6.27 21.23 -8.36
N LYS A 477 5.26 21.65 -7.58
CA LYS A 477 3.97 22.09 -8.12
C LYS A 477 3.91 23.61 -8.27
N ASP A 478 3.66 24.07 -9.50
CA ASP A 478 3.54 25.50 -9.83
C ASP A 478 2.28 26.14 -9.20
N GLU A 479 1.12 25.54 -9.41
CA GLU A 479 -0.17 26.00 -8.86
C GLU A 479 -0.69 25.04 -7.79
N ILE A 480 -0.93 25.56 -6.59
CA ILE A 480 -1.50 24.80 -5.46
C ILE A 480 -2.69 25.55 -4.85
N ASP A 481 -3.67 24.78 -4.38
CA ASP A 481 -4.82 25.31 -3.64
C ASP A 481 -4.55 25.15 -2.13
N LEU A 482 -4.04 26.22 -1.50
CA LEU A 482 -3.67 26.23 -0.09
C LEU A 482 -4.85 25.96 0.85
N LYS A 483 -6.03 26.54 0.55
CA LYS A 483 -7.26 26.35 1.35
C LYS A 483 -7.66 24.89 1.38
N LYS A 484 -7.59 24.26 0.22
CA LYS A 484 -7.93 22.85 0.03
C LYS A 484 -6.94 21.91 0.71
N ILE A 485 -5.64 22.19 0.62
CA ILE A 485 -4.60 21.41 1.30
C ILE A 485 -4.78 21.52 2.83
N SER A 486 -4.95 22.74 3.34
CA SER A 486 -5.27 22.99 4.75
C SER A 486 -6.49 22.19 5.20
N TYR A 487 -7.60 22.26 4.45
CA TYR A 487 -8.81 21.48 4.73
C TYR A 487 -8.56 19.97 4.74
N ILE A 488 -7.81 19.41 3.79
CA ILE A 488 -7.54 17.97 3.70
C ILE A 488 -6.70 17.50 4.89
N LEU A 489 -5.65 18.24 5.24
CA LEU A 489 -4.79 17.95 6.38
C LEU A 489 -5.58 17.92 7.69
N GLN A 490 -6.56 18.81 7.84
CA GLN A 490 -7.40 18.90 9.04
C GLN A 490 -8.51 17.83 9.10
N THR A 491 -9.19 17.60 7.98
CA THR A 491 -10.46 16.83 7.96
C THR A 491 -10.33 15.42 7.38
N ARG A 492 -9.24 15.09 6.68
CA ARG A 492 -9.10 13.83 5.92
C ARG A 492 -7.83 13.04 6.28
N ARG A 493 -7.06 13.46 7.28
CA ARG A 493 -5.89 12.76 7.83
C ARG A 493 -6.14 12.27 9.25
N LYS A 494 -5.37 11.27 9.68
CA LYS A 494 -5.37 10.82 11.08
C LYS A 494 -4.46 11.74 11.90
N HIS A 495 -5.01 12.30 12.97
CA HIS A 495 -4.26 13.12 13.93
C HIS A 495 -3.51 12.22 14.91
N MET A 496 -2.19 12.31 14.93
CA MET A 496 -1.28 11.49 15.74
C MET A 496 -0.62 12.31 16.86
N LYS A 497 0.26 11.68 17.66
CA LYS A 497 0.83 12.26 18.89
C LYS A 497 1.83 13.38 18.62
N LYS A 498 2.73 13.19 17.65
CA LYS A 498 3.68 14.22 17.23
C LYS A 498 3.00 15.17 16.28
N ARG A 499 2.92 16.45 16.62
CA ARG A 499 2.12 17.44 15.92
C ARG A 499 2.97 18.66 15.58
N PHE A 500 2.86 19.11 14.34
CA PHE A 500 3.36 20.39 13.85
C PHE A 500 2.21 21.14 13.19
N ALA A 501 2.02 22.40 13.56
CA ALA A 501 1.06 23.28 12.94
C ALA A 501 1.72 24.59 12.55
N CYS A 502 1.35 25.15 11.40
CA CYS A 502 1.80 26.48 11.02
C CYS A 502 0.72 27.29 10.30
N VAL A 503 0.80 28.60 10.43
CA VAL A 503 -0.07 29.54 9.73
C VAL A 503 0.71 30.13 8.56
N ALA A 504 0.16 30.04 7.35
CA ALA A 504 0.78 30.57 6.15
C ALA A 504 -0.27 31.16 5.18
N ARG A 505 0.13 32.20 4.44
CA ARG A 505 -0.71 32.82 3.39
C ARG A 505 -0.21 32.53 1.97
N SER A 506 0.97 31.94 1.84
CA SER A 506 1.56 31.60 0.55
C SER A 506 2.35 30.29 0.62
N LYS A 507 2.63 29.72 -0.56
CA LYS A 507 3.45 28.52 -0.72
C LYS A 507 4.85 28.72 -0.14
N GLU A 508 5.44 29.89 -0.38
CA GLU A 508 6.78 30.25 0.06
C GLU A 508 6.87 30.47 1.57
N GLU A 509 5.79 30.95 2.20
CA GLU A 509 5.71 31.01 3.67
C GLU A 509 5.56 29.62 4.28
N LEU A 510 4.73 28.75 3.67
CA LEU A 510 4.59 27.37 4.13
C LEU A 510 5.92 26.58 4.04
N ILE A 511 6.66 26.71 2.93
CA ILE A 511 7.97 26.09 2.77
C ILE A 511 8.95 26.59 3.83
N ARG A 512 9.03 27.91 4.05
CA ARG A 512 9.92 28.48 5.08
C ARG A 512 9.54 28.03 6.49
N ASN A 513 8.25 28.02 6.82
CA ASN A 513 7.76 27.51 8.10
C ASN A 513 8.20 26.05 8.34
N ILE A 514 8.14 25.21 7.30
CA ILE A 514 8.64 23.83 7.36
C ILE A 514 10.17 23.80 7.59
N GLU A 515 10.94 24.60 6.85
CA GLU A 515 12.40 24.67 6.98
C GLU A 515 12.82 25.14 8.38
N ASP A 516 12.19 26.19 8.90
CA ASP A 516 12.47 26.74 10.23
C ASP A 516 12.22 25.68 11.31
N PHE A 517 11.12 24.92 11.21
CA PHE A 517 10.84 23.83 12.14
C PHE A 517 11.89 22.72 12.06
N LEU A 518 12.24 22.27 10.86
CA LEU A 518 13.25 21.23 10.65
C LEU A 518 14.65 21.65 11.14
N ASN A 519 14.98 22.94 11.07
CA ASN A 519 16.24 23.50 11.53
C ASN A 519 16.22 23.93 13.01
N SER A 520 15.11 23.71 13.73
CA SER A 520 14.91 24.18 15.12
C SER A 520 15.06 25.71 15.29
N GLU A 521 14.69 26.47 14.27
CA GLU A 521 14.67 27.93 14.29
C GLU A 521 13.35 28.47 14.87
N ALA A 522 13.43 29.52 15.70
CA ALA A 522 12.27 30.12 16.32
C ALA A 522 11.42 30.89 15.29
N ASN A 523 10.17 30.48 15.10
CA ASN A 523 9.22 31.14 14.20
C ASN A 523 7.87 31.29 14.92
N GLY A 524 7.36 32.53 15.00
CA GLY A 524 6.12 32.85 15.72
C GLY A 524 4.84 32.28 15.10
N ASN A 525 4.92 31.78 13.86
CA ASN A 525 3.83 31.14 13.12
C ASN A 525 3.89 29.61 13.18
N ASN A 526 4.89 29.04 13.85
CA ASN A 526 5.09 27.60 14.01
C ASN A 526 4.74 27.17 15.42
N TYR A 527 4.03 26.05 15.53
CA TYR A 527 3.60 25.45 16.78
C TYR A 527 3.87 23.95 16.73
N SER A 528 4.32 23.37 17.84
CA SER A 528 4.61 21.93 17.91
C SER A 528 4.22 21.32 19.25
N SER A 529 3.99 20.01 19.27
CA SER A 529 3.74 19.25 20.50
C SER A 529 4.95 19.19 21.43
N GLU A 530 6.16 19.46 20.92
CA GLU A 530 7.42 19.43 21.68
C GLU A 530 7.66 20.75 22.43
N THR A 531 7.15 21.85 21.89
CA THR A 531 7.19 23.19 22.49
C THR A 531 5.86 23.50 23.18
N LYS A 532 5.59 22.85 24.33
CA LYS A 532 4.37 23.14 25.10
C LYS A 532 4.43 24.55 25.67
N ASP A 533 3.48 25.39 25.29
CA ASP A 533 3.25 26.71 25.87
C ASP A 533 2.21 26.53 27.00
N GLU A 534 2.66 26.45 28.26
CA GLU A 534 1.83 26.07 29.42
C GLU A 534 0.67 27.05 29.71
N ASN A 535 0.70 28.25 29.12
CA ASN A 535 -0.25 29.34 29.39
C ASN A 535 -1.53 29.32 28.52
N ILE A 536 -1.75 28.29 27.69
CA ILE A 536 -2.87 28.28 26.71
C ILE A 536 -4.23 27.92 27.34
N LEU A 537 -4.25 27.22 28.48
CA LEU A 537 -5.47 26.58 29.01
C LEU A 537 -6.42 27.49 29.80
N GLU A 538 -6.04 28.74 30.11
CA GLU A 538 -6.87 29.63 30.94
C GLU A 538 -7.93 30.43 30.15
N ASP A 539 -7.72 30.65 28.84
CA ASP A 539 -8.68 31.30 27.96
C ASP A 539 -9.05 30.32 26.85
N ASN A 540 -10.21 29.66 26.95
CA ASN A 540 -10.77 28.84 25.88
C ASN A 540 -11.79 29.68 25.09
N PRO A 541 -11.36 30.53 24.13
CA PRO A 541 -12.30 31.32 23.35
C PRO A 541 -13.12 30.38 22.47
N ASN A 542 -14.44 30.62 22.42
CA ASN A 542 -15.34 29.94 21.48
C ASN A 542 -14.97 30.36 20.04
N VAL A 543 -13.99 29.68 19.42
CA VAL A 543 -13.64 29.86 18.01
C VAL A 543 -14.72 29.18 17.17
N THR A 544 -15.51 29.99 16.48
CA THR A 544 -16.64 29.53 15.63
C THR A 544 -16.30 29.51 14.14
N SER A 545 -15.11 29.98 13.74
CA SER A 545 -14.65 29.93 12.34
C SER A 545 -13.13 29.83 12.24
N ILE A 546 -12.64 29.18 11.18
CA ILE A 546 -11.19 29.07 10.88
C ILE A 546 -10.62 30.30 10.16
N SER A 547 -11.38 31.39 10.05
CA SER A 547 -10.97 32.58 9.32
C SER A 547 -10.19 33.55 10.20
N GLY A 548 -9.09 34.08 9.67
CA GLY A 548 -8.27 35.10 10.34
C GLY A 548 -7.05 34.52 11.08
N HIS A 549 -6.00 35.33 11.20
CA HIS A 549 -4.73 34.90 11.79
C HIS A 549 -4.90 34.45 13.25
N ASP A 550 -5.58 35.25 14.07
CA ASP A 550 -5.73 34.99 15.51
C ASP A 550 -6.46 33.66 15.78
N ASN A 551 -7.54 33.39 15.04
CA ASN A 551 -8.26 32.12 15.13
C ASN A 551 -7.39 30.94 14.71
N CYS A 552 -6.65 31.05 13.60
CA CYS A 552 -5.71 30.02 13.16
C CYS A 552 -4.63 29.75 14.21
N THR A 553 -4.09 30.79 14.84
CA THR A 553 -3.08 30.68 15.90
C THR A 553 -3.62 30.00 17.16
N ILE A 554 -4.81 30.39 17.61
CA ILE A 554 -5.48 29.74 18.76
C ILE A 554 -5.73 28.26 18.46
N LEU A 555 -6.30 27.94 17.29
CA LEU A 555 -6.57 26.56 16.88
C LEU A 555 -5.28 25.74 16.73
N ALA A 556 -4.20 26.33 16.21
CA ALA A 556 -2.90 25.66 16.11
C ALA A 556 -2.39 25.27 17.49
N LYS A 557 -2.40 26.22 18.44
CA LYS A 557 -1.97 26.03 19.83
C LYS A 557 -2.77 24.96 20.57
N LEU A 558 -4.10 24.99 20.45
CA LEU A 558 -4.99 23.95 21.01
C LEU A 558 -4.73 22.59 20.37
N TRP A 559 -4.60 22.54 19.05
CA TRP A 559 -4.39 21.27 18.36
C TRP A 559 -3.05 20.64 18.71
N VAL A 560 -1.95 21.39 18.77
CA VAL A 560 -0.64 20.80 19.12
C VAL A 560 -0.54 20.39 20.59
N SER A 561 -1.36 20.96 21.48
CA SER A 561 -1.43 20.54 22.90
C SER A 561 -2.17 19.21 23.11
N GLY A 562 -2.85 18.70 22.08
CA GLY A 562 -3.55 17.42 22.12
C GLY A 562 -5.07 17.52 22.03
N GLU A 563 -5.64 18.74 22.08
CA GLU A 563 -7.09 18.94 22.05
C GLU A 563 -7.73 18.39 20.77
N LYS A 564 -8.98 17.93 20.90
CA LYS A 564 -9.77 17.45 19.78
C LYS A 564 -10.56 18.60 19.18
N ILE A 565 -10.20 18.98 17.95
CA ILE A 565 -10.87 20.04 17.20
C ILE A 565 -11.85 19.42 16.21
N ASN A 566 -13.11 19.85 16.25
CA ASN A 566 -14.10 19.51 15.23
C ASN A 566 -13.92 20.41 14.01
N TRP A 567 -12.95 20.07 13.16
CA TRP A 567 -12.63 20.85 11.97
C TRP A 567 -13.83 21.04 11.03
N ASN A 568 -14.74 20.07 10.94
CA ASN A 568 -15.88 20.14 10.03
C ASN A 568 -16.85 21.29 10.39
N GLU A 569 -17.03 21.59 11.68
CA GLU A 569 -17.88 22.70 12.13
C GLU A 569 -17.28 24.08 11.81
N LEU A 570 -15.97 24.16 11.60
CA LEU A 570 -15.28 25.41 11.27
C LEU A 570 -15.37 25.80 9.79
N TYR A 571 -15.89 24.91 8.95
CA TYR A 571 -16.11 25.11 7.52
C TYR A 571 -17.61 25.14 7.23
N GLU A 572 -18.23 26.32 7.30
CA GLU A 572 -19.69 26.47 7.17
C GLU A 572 -20.25 25.95 5.84
N ASP A 573 -19.51 26.04 4.72
CA ASP A 573 -19.94 25.56 3.39
C ASP A 573 -18.81 25.04 2.47
N TYR A 574 -17.60 24.78 3.00
CA TYR A 574 -16.46 24.38 2.18
C TYR A 574 -16.24 22.86 2.15
N ASN A 575 -16.59 22.22 1.04
CA ASN A 575 -16.29 20.81 0.79
C ASN A 575 -15.80 20.61 -0.66
N PRO A 576 -14.49 20.66 -0.91
CA PRO A 576 -13.96 20.63 -2.27
C PRO A 576 -14.23 19.27 -2.96
N LYS A 577 -14.81 19.32 -4.16
CA LYS A 577 -15.29 18.16 -4.95
C LYS A 577 -14.22 17.35 -5.69
N GLN A 578 -12.95 17.67 -5.49
CA GLN A 578 -11.84 16.98 -6.16
C GLN A 578 -10.70 16.94 -5.17
N LEU A 579 -9.93 15.87 -5.10
CA LEU A 579 -8.64 15.89 -4.42
C LEU A 579 -7.56 15.72 -5.50
N PHE A 580 -6.40 16.30 -5.29
CA PHE A 580 -5.22 15.88 -6.01
C PHE A 580 -4.49 14.86 -5.14
N GLN A 581 -3.72 13.99 -5.78
CA GLN A 581 -2.87 13.07 -5.05
C GLN A 581 -1.89 13.88 -4.21
N LEU A 582 -1.89 13.62 -2.91
CA LEU A 582 -1.09 14.32 -1.91
C LEU A 582 -0.11 13.34 -1.27
N PRO A 583 1.02 13.83 -0.73
CA PRO A 583 1.89 12.99 0.07
C PRO A 583 1.11 12.26 1.18
N THR A 584 1.39 10.97 1.31
CA THR A 584 0.82 10.06 2.31
C THR A 584 1.84 9.81 3.42
N TYR A 585 1.41 9.14 4.49
CA TYR A 585 2.25 8.85 5.65
C TYR A 585 3.60 8.19 5.29
N PRO A 586 4.74 8.74 5.74
CA PRO A 586 6.05 8.14 5.55
C PRO A 586 6.39 7.23 6.73
N PHE A 587 6.20 5.94 6.54
CA PHE A 587 6.54 4.91 7.52
C PHE A 587 8.03 4.97 7.93
N ASP A 588 8.29 4.76 9.23
CA ASP A 588 9.62 4.59 9.83
C ASP A 588 10.09 3.15 9.61
N LYS A 589 10.38 2.90 8.34
CA LYS A 589 10.78 1.59 7.82
C LYS A 589 12.04 1.08 8.50
N LYS A 590 11.96 -0.13 9.05
CA LYS A 590 13.09 -0.97 9.43
C LYS A 590 13.16 -2.19 8.52
N HIS A 591 14.36 -2.72 8.36
CA HIS A 591 14.59 -3.86 7.50
C HIS A 591 14.40 -5.18 8.28
N PHE A 592 13.49 -6.04 7.82
CA PHE A 592 13.23 -7.36 8.42
C PHE A 592 13.37 -8.46 7.38
N TRP A 593 14.50 -9.18 7.41
CA TRP A 593 14.80 -10.24 6.46
C TRP A 593 15.47 -11.45 7.11
N VAL A 594 15.32 -12.62 6.47
CA VAL A 594 15.76 -13.94 6.99
C VAL A 594 17.27 -14.09 7.16
N LYS A 595 18.05 -13.20 6.55
CA LYS A 595 19.50 -13.12 6.75
C LYS A 595 19.77 -11.75 7.32
N GLU A 596 19.94 -11.65 8.63
CA GLU A 596 20.57 -10.47 9.19
C GLU A 596 21.99 -10.40 8.62
N ARG A 597 22.31 -9.30 7.93
CA ARG A 597 23.72 -8.94 7.73
C ARG A 597 24.31 -8.83 9.13
N ASN A 598 25.28 -9.69 9.45
CA ASN A 598 26.14 -9.60 10.64
C ASN A 598 26.59 -8.15 10.84
N LEU A 599 25.83 -7.36 11.60
CA LEU A 599 26.23 -6.02 12.01
C LEU A 599 26.35 -5.91 13.53
N LEU A 600 25.77 -6.83 14.30
CA LEU A 600 26.14 -7.05 15.69
C LEU A 600 25.96 -8.55 15.99
N GLN A 601 27.07 -9.30 16.12
CA GLN A 601 27.03 -10.55 16.87
C GLN A 601 26.73 -10.20 18.32
N VAL A 602 25.47 -10.22 18.70
CA VAL A 602 25.12 -10.58 20.07
C VAL A 602 24.93 -12.09 20.02
N GLU A 603 25.80 -12.83 20.70
CA GLU A 603 25.62 -14.27 20.88
C GLU A 603 24.26 -14.49 21.57
N GLU A 604 23.29 -15.01 20.82
CA GLU A 604 22.00 -15.45 21.36
C GLU A 604 22.19 -16.82 22.03
N ASP A 605 22.28 -16.83 23.37
CA ASP A 605 21.97 -18.02 24.14
C ASP A 605 20.45 -18.16 24.20
N PHE A 606 19.90 -19.00 23.32
CA PHE A 606 18.52 -19.45 23.41
C PHE A 606 18.37 -20.31 24.67
N VAL A 607 17.80 -19.76 25.74
CA VAL A 607 17.48 -20.54 26.94
C VAL A 607 16.19 -21.31 26.67
N SER A 608 16.26 -22.65 26.70
CA SER A 608 15.06 -23.50 26.59
C SER A 608 14.10 -23.21 27.76
N LEU A 609 12.80 -23.36 27.54
CA LEU A 609 11.81 -23.37 28.64
C LEU A 609 12.16 -24.39 29.73
N ASP A 610 12.84 -25.48 29.35
CA ASP A 610 13.34 -26.49 30.27
C ASP A 610 14.56 -26.00 31.07
N ASP A 611 15.42 -25.15 30.48
CA ASP A 611 16.62 -24.58 31.14
C ASP A 611 16.25 -23.48 32.17
N ILE A 612 15.08 -22.86 32.01
CA ILE A 612 14.52 -21.91 32.99
C ILE A 612 13.98 -22.66 34.21
N CYS A 613 13.42 -23.85 34.02
CA CYS A 613 12.91 -24.68 35.12
C CYS A 613 14.02 -25.45 35.86
N GLU A 614 15.15 -25.75 35.23
CA GLU A 614 16.26 -26.48 35.90
C GLU A 614 17.25 -25.59 36.67
N LYS A 615 17.17 -24.25 36.54
CA LYS A 615 17.94 -23.32 37.39
C LYS A 615 17.25 -22.96 38.72
N GLU A 616 16.23 -23.71 39.12
CA GLU A 616 15.64 -23.67 40.47
C GLU A 616 16.39 -24.60 41.45
N SER A 617 17.70 -24.44 41.67
CA SER A 617 18.35 -25.10 42.82
C SER A 617 19.77 -24.61 43.11
N GLU A 618 20.01 -23.31 43.21
CA GLU A 618 21.19 -22.80 43.91
C GLU A 618 20.91 -21.40 44.49
N VAL A 619 20.04 -21.36 45.50
CA VAL A 619 19.88 -20.18 46.36
C VAL A 619 21.12 -20.12 47.27
N ASN A 620 22.09 -19.30 46.89
CA ASN A 620 23.15 -18.89 47.79
C ASN A 620 22.54 -18.09 48.95
N GLN A 621 22.65 -18.66 50.15
CA GLN A 621 22.49 -17.92 51.40
C GLN A 621 23.61 -16.89 51.48
N THR A 622 23.26 -15.62 51.37
CA THR A 622 24.03 -14.53 51.96
C THR A 622 23.12 -13.77 52.91
N GLU A 623 23.46 -13.88 54.19
CA GLU A 623 22.94 -13.06 55.27
C GLU A 623 23.40 -11.61 55.13
N ASP A 624 22.53 -10.73 55.64
CA ASP A 624 22.79 -9.39 56.20
C ASP A 624 22.74 -8.17 55.26
N GLY A 625 21.57 -7.52 55.27
CA GLY A 625 21.44 -6.07 55.51
C GLY A 625 21.70 -5.09 54.36
N GLN A 626 20.64 -4.71 53.63
CA GLN A 626 20.21 -3.32 53.39
C GLN A 626 18.93 -3.29 52.52
N GLU A 627 17.92 -2.52 52.95
CA GLU A 627 16.72 -2.20 52.15
C GLU A 627 17.11 -1.41 50.90
N GLU A 628 17.26 -2.05 49.75
CA GLU A 628 17.20 -1.33 48.46
C GLU A 628 15.73 -1.12 48.08
N LYS A 629 15.14 -0.02 48.56
CA LYS A 629 13.87 0.48 48.03
C LYS A 629 14.14 1.05 46.64
N TYR A 630 13.78 0.30 45.59
CA TYR A 630 13.76 0.81 44.22
C TYR A 630 13.05 2.17 44.17
N SER A 631 13.71 3.16 43.55
CA SER A 631 13.08 4.41 43.15
C SER A 631 12.11 4.18 41.99
N LEU A 632 11.12 5.06 41.82
CA LEU A 632 10.19 4.98 40.68
C LEU A 632 10.93 4.97 39.33
N SER A 633 12.03 5.72 39.22
CA SER A 633 12.87 5.75 38.02
C SER A 633 13.54 4.41 37.73
N GLU A 634 14.01 3.70 38.76
CA GLU A 634 14.61 2.37 38.58
C GLU A 634 13.58 1.31 38.20
N VAL A 635 12.35 1.37 38.75
CA VAL A 635 11.24 0.50 38.34
C VAL A 635 10.88 0.75 36.88
N LYS A 636 10.78 2.01 36.46
CA LYS A 636 10.53 2.38 35.06
C LYS A 636 11.61 1.83 34.12
N GLU A 637 12.88 1.95 34.50
CA GLU A 637 13.99 1.45 33.69
C GLU A 637 13.97 -0.08 33.56
N HIS A 638 13.64 -0.82 34.64
CA HIS A 638 13.48 -2.26 34.58
C HIS A 638 12.33 -2.67 33.66
N ILE A 639 11.16 -2.04 33.80
CA ILE A 639 10.02 -2.28 32.91
C ILE A 639 10.42 -2.03 31.45
N LYS A 640 11.06 -0.88 31.15
CA LYS A 640 11.51 -0.55 29.81
C LYS A 640 12.46 -1.63 29.27
N LYS A 641 13.46 -2.03 30.04
CA LYS A 641 14.44 -3.05 29.63
C LYS A 641 13.79 -4.39 29.29
N ILE A 642 12.87 -4.85 30.13
CA ILE A 642 12.12 -6.11 29.90
C ILE A 642 11.24 -5.99 28.65
N LEU A 643 10.55 -4.86 28.44
CA LEU A 643 9.76 -4.63 27.23
C LEU A 643 10.63 -4.64 25.97
N PHE A 644 11.79 -3.99 26.02
CA PHE A 644 12.71 -3.91 24.89
C PHE A 644 13.23 -5.30 24.51
N ASP A 645 13.58 -6.12 25.50
CA ASP A 645 14.00 -7.51 25.29
C ASP A 645 12.89 -8.35 24.66
N ILE A 646 11.69 -8.36 25.27
CA ILE A 646 10.58 -9.23 24.83
C ILE A 646 10.05 -8.85 23.44
N LEU A 647 9.98 -7.55 23.15
CA LEU A 647 9.42 -7.03 21.91
C LEU A 647 10.48 -6.82 20.82
N PHE A 648 11.76 -7.02 21.15
CA PHE A 648 12.91 -6.77 20.27
C PHE A 648 12.96 -5.31 19.80
N LEU A 649 12.76 -4.39 20.75
CA LEU A 649 12.94 -2.95 20.52
C LEU A 649 14.42 -2.59 20.68
N ASN A 650 14.89 -1.64 19.89
CA ASN A 650 16.25 -1.11 19.95
C ASN A 650 16.26 0.28 20.58
N GLU A 651 17.40 0.74 21.09
CA GLU A 651 17.53 2.11 21.64
C GLU A 651 17.26 3.23 20.63
N SER A 652 17.29 2.92 19.33
CA SER A 652 16.86 3.85 18.27
C SER A 652 15.35 4.03 18.19
N ASP A 653 14.58 3.17 18.84
CA ASP A 653 13.14 3.16 18.78
C ASP A 653 12.56 4.18 19.74
N GLU A 654 11.71 5.04 19.20
CA GLU A 654 11.01 5.99 20.03
C GLU A 654 10.01 5.24 20.93
N PHE A 655 10.22 5.36 22.24
CA PHE A 655 9.41 4.72 23.27
C PHE A 655 8.78 5.78 24.17
N ASP A 656 7.45 5.82 24.19
CA ASP A 656 6.67 6.64 25.12
C ASP A 656 6.09 5.73 26.21
N GLU A 657 6.43 6.00 27.47
CA GLU A 657 5.96 5.23 28.63
C GLU A 657 4.43 5.30 28.82
N CYS A 658 3.76 6.24 28.17
CA CYS A 658 2.31 6.39 28.17
C CYS A 658 1.62 5.61 27.03
N ASP A 659 2.38 5.01 26.11
CA ASP A 659 1.83 4.15 25.06
C ASP A 659 1.18 2.92 25.68
N ALA A 660 -0.03 2.60 25.20
CA ALA A 660 -0.69 1.38 25.64
C ALA A 660 0.14 0.18 25.18
N PHE A 661 0.25 -0.86 26.00
CA PHE A 661 1.06 -2.04 25.63
C PHE A 661 0.64 -2.68 24.30
N MET A 662 -0.66 -2.62 23.96
CA MET A 662 -1.15 -3.06 22.66
C MET A 662 -0.57 -2.24 21.48
N GLU A 663 -0.29 -0.94 21.66
CA GLU A 663 0.36 -0.10 20.63
C GLU A 663 1.81 -0.55 20.36
N LEU A 664 2.46 -1.19 21.34
CA LEU A 664 3.79 -1.78 21.21
C LEU A 664 3.77 -3.19 20.59
N GLY A 665 2.59 -3.69 20.19
CA GLY A 665 2.40 -5.03 19.65
C GLY A 665 2.40 -6.14 20.71
N MET A 666 2.14 -5.80 21.97
CA MET A 666 2.05 -6.78 23.05
C MET A 666 0.77 -7.61 22.91
N ASN A 667 0.94 -8.91 22.64
CA ASN A 667 -0.14 -9.89 22.55
C ASN A 667 -0.22 -10.75 23.82
N SER A 668 -1.19 -11.65 23.91
CA SER A 668 -1.39 -12.50 25.10
C SER A 668 -0.18 -13.34 25.49
N ILE A 669 0.65 -13.76 24.53
CA ILE A 669 1.86 -14.54 24.79
C ILE A 669 2.94 -13.64 25.41
N TYR A 670 3.12 -12.44 24.86
CA TYR A 670 4.08 -11.47 25.40
C TYR A 670 3.67 -10.94 26.78
N MET A 671 2.37 -10.77 27.04
CA MET A 671 1.87 -10.38 28.36
C MET A 671 2.30 -11.35 29.47
N VAL A 672 2.15 -12.67 29.24
CA VAL A 672 2.56 -13.70 30.21
C VAL A 672 4.08 -13.67 30.43
N LYS A 673 4.87 -13.60 29.34
CA LYS A 673 6.34 -13.50 29.43
C LYS A 673 6.79 -12.25 30.19
N PHE A 674 6.16 -11.11 29.91
CA PHE A 674 6.47 -9.82 30.53
C PHE A 674 6.23 -9.85 32.04
N ILE A 675 5.07 -10.36 32.47
CA ILE A 675 4.76 -10.49 33.91
C ILE A 675 5.66 -11.52 34.59
N THR A 676 5.98 -12.63 33.93
CA THR A 676 6.89 -13.65 34.48
C THR A 676 8.28 -13.07 34.71
N GLN A 677 8.84 -12.34 33.73
CA GLN A 677 10.14 -11.69 33.88
C GLN A 677 10.11 -10.56 34.92
N LEU A 678 9.04 -9.77 34.98
CA LEU A 678 8.86 -8.74 36.02
C LEU A 678 8.83 -9.34 37.42
N ASN A 679 8.02 -10.37 37.64
CA ASN A 679 7.92 -11.07 38.91
C ASN A 679 9.27 -11.65 39.34
N THR A 680 10.02 -12.20 38.39
CA THR A 680 11.35 -12.78 38.63
C THR A 680 12.39 -11.71 38.98
N GLN A 681 12.48 -10.64 38.19
CA GLN A 681 13.52 -9.62 38.34
C GLN A 681 13.29 -8.68 39.52
N LEU A 682 12.02 -8.40 39.85
CA LEU A 682 11.65 -7.48 40.92
C LEU A 682 11.12 -8.19 42.18
N ALA A 683 11.16 -9.53 42.21
CA ALA A 683 10.64 -10.36 43.30
C ALA A 683 9.18 -10.03 43.68
N LEU A 684 8.31 -9.92 42.66
CA LEU A 684 6.89 -9.58 42.80
C LEU A 684 5.98 -10.79 42.58
N GLN A 685 4.72 -10.67 43.05
CA GLN A 685 3.63 -11.57 42.66
C GLN A 685 2.50 -10.81 41.96
N LEU A 686 2.69 -10.49 40.69
CA LEU A 686 1.68 -9.91 39.80
C LEU A 686 1.00 -11.00 38.98
N ASP A 687 -0.32 -10.87 38.79
CA ASP A 687 -1.11 -11.65 37.84
C ASP A 687 -1.23 -10.90 36.50
N GLU A 688 -1.47 -11.60 35.38
CA GLU A 688 -1.52 -10.93 34.07
C GLU A 688 -2.70 -9.95 33.93
N THR A 689 -3.73 -10.10 34.77
CA THR A 689 -4.87 -9.16 34.83
C THR A 689 -4.44 -7.72 35.14
N VAL A 690 -3.28 -7.53 35.79
CA VAL A 690 -2.72 -6.21 36.10
C VAL A 690 -2.53 -5.35 34.85
N LEU A 691 -2.23 -5.94 33.69
CA LEU A 691 -2.01 -5.23 32.44
C LEU A 691 -3.31 -4.71 31.80
N PHE A 692 -4.46 -5.21 32.25
CA PHE A 692 -5.79 -4.69 31.88
C PHE A 692 -6.29 -3.63 32.85
N GLU A 693 -5.61 -3.41 33.97
CA GLU A 693 -5.88 -2.32 34.90
C GLU A 693 -4.90 -1.16 34.68
N TYR A 694 -3.63 -1.49 34.42
CA TYR A 694 -2.53 -0.56 34.13
C TYR A 694 -2.07 -0.77 32.71
N PHE A 695 -2.56 0.07 31.80
CA PHE A 695 -2.48 -0.18 30.36
C PHE A 695 -1.15 0.22 29.71
N ASN A 696 -0.27 0.90 30.43
CA ASN A 696 1.01 1.42 29.92
C ASN A 696 2.13 1.26 30.97
N ALA A 697 3.37 1.45 30.52
CA ALA A 697 4.56 1.26 31.35
C ALA A 697 4.62 2.23 32.53
N LYS A 698 4.17 3.49 32.34
CA LYS A 698 4.17 4.51 33.38
C LYS A 698 3.23 4.15 34.55
N ASP A 699 1.98 3.85 34.23
CA ASP A 699 0.95 3.53 35.22
C ASP A 699 1.30 2.24 35.97
N LEU A 700 1.85 1.25 35.26
CA LEU A 700 2.34 0.01 35.87
C LEU A 700 3.52 0.27 36.81
N ALA A 701 4.47 1.13 36.41
CA ALA A 701 5.61 1.49 37.26
C ALA A 701 5.16 2.21 38.55
N GLU A 702 4.22 3.13 38.45
CA GLU A 702 3.64 3.84 39.59
C GLU A 702 2.93 2.88 40.55
N TYR A 703 2.16 1.93 40.01
CA TYR A 703 1.53 0.87 40.81
C TYR A 703 2.55 -0.02 41.52
N ILE A 704 3.54 -0.54 40.79
CA ILE A 704 4.58 -1.41 41.35
C ILE A 704 5.37 -0.67 42.44
N TYR A 705 5.75 0.58 42.20
CA TYR A 705 6.46 1.41 43.17
C TYR A 705 5.65 1.60 44.46
N GLU A 706 4.36 1.92 44.36
CA GLU A 706 3.50 2.05 45.54
C GLU A 706 3.26 0.71 46.26
N LYS A 707 3.17 -0.41 45.52
CA LYS A 707 3.06 -1.76 46.11
C LYS A 707 4.34 -2.13 46.90
N MET A 708 5.52 -1.92 46.30
CA MET A 708 6.82 -2.15 46.95
C MET A 708 6.99 -1.29 48.21
N LYS A 709 6.55 -0.03 48.18
CA LYS A 709 6.61 0.88 49.33
C LYS A 709 5.74 0.42 50.50
N ARG A 710 4.66 -0.32 50.23
CA ARG A 710 3.75 -0.89 51.24
C ARG A 710 4.26 -2.21 51.84
N GLY A 711 5.34 -2.79 51.31
CA GLY A 711 5.88 -4.07 51.76
C GLY A 711 5.02 -5.28 51.35
N GLU A 712 4.15 -5.10 50.35
CA GLU A 712 3.34 -6.16 49.77
C GLU A 712 4.19 -6.82 48.66
N GLN A 713 4.70 -8.03 48.91
CA GLN A 713 5.39 -8.84 47.89
C GLN A 713 4.40 -9.27 46.78
#